data_AF-A0A0B1SR49-F1
#
_entry.id   AF-A0A0B1SR49-F1
#
_cell.length_a   1.000
_cell.length_b   1.000
_cell.length_c   1.000
_cell.angle_alpha   90.00
_cell.angle_beta   90.00
_cell.angle_gamma   90.00
#
_symmetry.space_group_name_H-M   'P 1'
#
loop_
_entity.id
_entity.type
_entity.pdbx_description
1 polymer ?
#
loop_
_entity_poly.entity_id
_entity_poly.type
_entity_poly.pdbx_seq_one_letter_code
_entity_poly.pdbx_strand_id
1 'polypeptide(L)'
;GKFQKFVNFQLNYVYLEPDPQSNCGITIENADYRAMDSLAKRTGGTTFYFPYAKRSSIQLFLYRHMYNTIYRSQLLLLEDLPVCKNQKTYNPVAIDISVEQLVIVATGTNLSLILSTPEGLLSNYDSMYNDGTNYIWVKNGPYTGNWLISLWTSEQTLGCNFKVYQKSYHSAASISQQFDLFWGVSERLDSDTVFLQPYYNFPQSIVMHLTNYRLETYPERVQAALTVRAIRDNKPTTIYATNGEWRDVCSYNFYFPPMQCKVPNEILYFNFFVRDSFGYAVQRAGVMYCAQIQPTPQPPPHQCQNGGVINAANTTCFCPPGFTGTYCEQLVCYNGGTPAGQICQCPTGWIGSFCEIAKCTDKGFTPEYMRTNVDMVFLLELTQQAHAQVYYLNTMFSELIRDIQSQDGNWITRFIIAGYNSTWSDVLYVSPSRDPSGLIDYMNNLAQQVPTDTGCMVELWQAVDQLSRVVRLGSYLEIFVASPQNQTMFDNFYTAYETERAFNIRANAFVNILGQGYACGATDADFNYLFALTSSSTGYNYPVHPLDLANTVTRLIPIQFSSGIVYSKFQDNCMSSHSMEVYFPIDAYAQTIQLNAIGFNKTVTIYDGNGNKYLPGNEQPSMVILSDPITGWDILEVRKRA
;
A
#
# COMPACT_ATOMS: atom_id res chain seq x y z
N GLY A 1 12.13 4.12 42.19
CA GLY A 1 13.21 3.42 41.46
C GLY A 1 12.92 3.50 39.98
N LYS A 2 13.87 3.98 39.17
CA LYS A 2 13.71 4.00 37.70
C LYS A 2 13.85 2.56 37.20
N PHE A 3 12.74 1.93 36.80
CA PHE A 3 12.79 0.66 36.06
C PHE A 3 13.45 0.95 34.71
N GLN A 4 14.73 0.61 34.57
CA GLN A 4 15.57 0.88 33.39
C GLN A 4 15.67 -0.32 32.42
N LYS A 5 14.83 -1.35 32.59
CA LYS A 5 14.69 -2.46 31.63
C LYS A 5 13.25 -2.48 31.13
N PHE A 6 13.05 -2.61 29.82
CA PHE A 6 11.75 -2.98 29.30
C PHE A 6 11.43 -4.39 29.78
N VAL A 7 10.27 -4.52 30.40
CA VAL A 7 9.81 -5.75 31.02
C VAL A 7 8.67 -6.30 30.17
N ASN A 8 8.81 -7.52 29.67
CA ASN A 8 7.77 -8.20 28.89
C ASN A 8 7.07 -9.28 29.73
N PHE A 9 6.61 -8.92 30.93
CA PHE A 9 5.73 -9.76 31.75
C PHE A 9 4.45 -9.00 32.11
N GLN A 10 3.34 -9.73 32.18
CA GLN A 10 2.03 -9.18 32.52
C GLN A 10 1.97 -8.76 33.99
N LEU A 11 1.73 -7.46 34.26
CA LEU A 11 1.51 -6.93 35.60
C LEU A 11 0.02 -6.80 35.90
N ASN A 12 -0.48 -7.64 36.80
CA ASN A 12 -1.83 -7.52 37.33
C ASN A 12 -1.79 -6.87 38.72
N TYR A 13 -2.63 -5.86 38.95
CA TYR A 13 -2.75 -5.20 40.24
C TYR A 13 -4.03 -5.66 40.94
N VAL A 14 -3.93 -5.94 42.24
CA VAL A 14 -5.10 -6.23 43.08
C VAL A 14 -5.31 -5.02 43.99
N TYR A 15 -6.37 -4.28 43.73
CA TYR A 15 -6.74 -3.10 44.48
C TYR A 15 -7.81 -3.43 45.52
N LEU A 16 -7.50 -3.16 46.79
CA LEU A 16 -8.36 -3.46 47.93
C LEU A 16 -8.89 -2.17 48.54
N GLU A 17 -10.21 -1.99 48.52
CA GLU A 17 -10.89 -0.86 49.14
C GLU A 17 -10.62 -0.86 50.67
N PRO A 18 -9.97 0.16 51.26
CA PRO A 18 -9.64 0.23 52.69
C PRO A 18 -10.83 0.00 53.62
N ASP A 19 -10.55 -0.34 54.88
CA ASP A 19 -11.60 -0.38 55.90
C ASP A 19 -12.26 1.00 56.01
N PRO A 20 -13.60 1.12 56.00
CA PRO A 20 -14.30 2.39 56.18
C PRO A 20 -13.83 3.19 57.42
N GLN A 21 -13.32 2.52 58.46
CA GLN A 21 -12.80 3.15 59.68
C GLN A 21 -11.34 3.63 59.58
N SER A 22 -10.64 3.32 58.48
CA SER A 22 -9.21 3.63 58.33
C SER A 22 -8.89 5.09 58.00
N ASN A 23 -9.91 5.95 57.82
CA ASN A 23 -9.77 7.35 57.35
C ASN A 23 -9.00 7.52 56.03
N CYS A 24 -8.76 6.44 55.28
CA CYS A 24 -8.15 6.49 53.95
C CYS A 24 -9.22 6.85 52.91
N GLY A 25 -9.23 8.11 52.47
CA GLY A 25 -10.04 8.54 51.34
C GLY A 25 -9.56 7.90 50.04
N ILE A 26 -10.44 7.17 49.38
CA ILE A 26 -10.10 6.45 48.15
C ILE A 26 -11.08 6.76 47.04
N THR A 27 -10.54 7.21 45.92
CA THR A 27 -11.26 7.30 44.66
C THR A 27 -10.41 6.60 43.61
N ILE A 28 -11.04 5.83 42.71
CA ILE A 28 -10.37 5.26 41.54
C ILE A 28 -9.79 6.35 40.61
N GLU A 29 -10.22 7.60 40.81
CA GLU A 29 -9.69 8.81 40.17
C GLU A 29 -8.40 9.34 40.79
N ASN A 30 -7.88 8.73 41.86
CA ASN A 30 -6.57 9.11 42.40
C ASN A 30 -5.49 8.90 41.31
N ALA A 31 -4.59 9.87 41.17
CA ALA A 31 -3.49 9.82 40.22
C ALA A 31 -2.63 8.56 40.37
N ASP A 32 -2.42 8.08 41.60
CA ASP A 32 -1.62 6.88 41.87
C ASP A 32 -2.31 5.60 41.36
N TYR A 33 -3.63 5.49 41.53
CA TYR A 33 -4.38 4.34 40.99
C TYR A 33 -4.44 4.37 39.46
N ARG A 34 -4.58 5.55 38.86
CA ARG A 34 -4.50 5.70 37.40
C ARG A 34 -3.09 5.35 36.87
N ALA A 35 -2.04 5.62 37.65
CA ALA A 35 -0.68 5.21 37.30
C ALA A 35 -0.51 3.69 37.35
N MET A 36 -1.05 3.01 38.37
CA MET A 36 -1.06 1.54 38.46
C MET A 36 -1.84 0.92 37.30
N ASP A 37 -3.03 1.45 37.01
CA ASP A 37 -3.86 0.99 35.90
C ASP A 37 -3.19 1.20 34.53
N SER A 38 -2.55 2.36 34.33
CA SER A 38 -1.76 2.63 33.12
C SER A 38 -0.61 1.63 32.96
N LEU A 39 0.09 1.31 34.06
CA LEU A 39 1.18 0.33 34.03
C LEU A 39 0.68 -1.09 33.77
N ALA A 40 -0.47 -1.47 34.35
CA ALA A 40 -1.13 -2.74 34.06
C ALA A 40 -1.40 -2.85 32.56
N LYS A 41 -2.07 -1.85 31.98
CA LYS A 41 -2.40 -1.80 30.55
C LYS A 41 -1.17 -1.89 29.66
N ARG A 42 -0.09 -1.16 29.96
CA ARG A 42 1.19 -1.19 29.21
C ARG A 42 1.85 -2.56 29.13
N THR A 43 1.55 -3.45 30.08
CA THR A 43 2.09 -4.81 30.12
C THR A 43 1.08 -5.87 29.67
N GLY A 44 -0.09 -5.46 29.16
CA GLY A 44 -1.18 -6.38 28.87
C GLY A 44 -1.81 -6.99 30.12
N GLY A 45 -1.63 -6.39 31.30
CA GLY A 45 -2.20 -6.79 32.59
C GLY A 45 -3.43 -5.97 33.01
N THR A 46 -4.12 -6.40 34.07
CA THR A 46 -5.41 -5.85 34.50
C THR A 46 -5.35 -5.42 35.97
N THR A 47 -6.07 -4.35 36.28
CA THR A 47 -6.32 -3.93 37.66
C THR A 47 -7.65 -4.53 38.14
N PHE A 48 -7.60 -5.36 39.17
CA PHE A 48 -8.77 -5.99 39.79
C PHE A 48 -9.17 -5.22 41.04
N TYR A 49 -10.42 -4.77 41.10
CA TYR A 49 -10.93 -4.01 42.25
C TYR A 49 -11.78 -4.88 43.16
N PHE A 50 -11.48 -4.86 44.46
CA PHE A 50 -12.24 -5.55 45.49
C PHE A 50 -12.80 -4.53 46.49
N PRO A 51 -14.14 -4.35 46.54
CA PRO A 51 -14.75 -3.53 47.57
C PRO A 51 -14.58 -4.18 48.95
N TYR A 52 -14.67 -3.38 50.01
CA TYR A 52 -14.35 -3.81 51.39
C TYR A 52 -15.16 -5.06 51.78
N ALA A 53 -16.45 -5.07 51.44
CA ALA A 53 -17.38 -6.17 51.70
C ALA A 53 -17.02 -7.49 50.99
N LYS A 54 -16.15 -7.46 49.98
CA LYS A 54 -15.79 -8.63 49.15
C LYS A 54 -14.33 -9.05 49.29
N ARG A 55 -13.59 -8.49 50.26
CA ARG A 55 -12.18 -8.86 50.50
C ARG A 55 -11.98 -10.34 50.81
N SER A 56 -12.96 -11.02 51.40
CA SER A 56 -12.87 -12.45 51.68
C SER A 56 -12.82 -13.34 50.44
N SER A 57 -13.24 -12.84 49.26
CA SER A 57 -13.25 -13.62 48.01
C SER A 57 -11.93 -13.53 47.21
N ILE A 58 -10.96 -12.72 47.65
CA ILE A 58 -9.69 -12.50 46.93
C ILE A 58 -8.93 -13.82 46.76
N GLN A 59 -8.87 -14.67 47.79
CA GLN A 59 -8.16 -15.95 47.71
C GLN A 59 -8.76 -16.83 46.61
N LEU A 60 -10.10 -16.90 46.55
CA LEU A 60 -10.81 -17.66 45.53
C LEU A 60 -10.57 -17.06 44.14
N PHE A 61 -10.65 -15.72 44.01
CA PHE A 61 -10.37 -15.03 42.75
C PHE A 61 -8.95 -15.32 42.26
N LEU A 62 -7.94 -15.12 43.10
CA LEU A 62 -6.54 -15.35 42.74
C LEU A 62 -6.31 -16.79 42.32
N TYR A 63 -6.84 -17.76 43.07
CA TYR A 63 -6.76 -19.16 42.69
C TYR A 63 -7.40 -19.41 41.32
N ARG A 64 -8.64 -18.95 41.09
CA ARG A 64 -9.35 -19.15 39.82
C ARG A 64 -8.68 -18.43 38.66
N HIS A 65 -8.17 -17.22 38.87
CA HIS A 65 -7.44 -16.45 37.87
C HIS A 65 -6.15 -17.19 37.49
N MET A 66 -5.27 -17.42 38.47
CA MET A 66 -3.97 -18.07 38.26
C MET A 66 -4.11 -19.46 37.63
N TYR A 67 -5.07 -20.26 38.12
CA TYR A 67 -5.35 -21.60 37.59
C TYR A 67 -5.75 -21.56 36.11
N ASN A 68 -6.44 -20.52 35.66
CA ASN A 68 -6.95 -20.41 34.30
C ASN A 68 -6.04 -19.63 33.34
N THR A 69 -5.16 -18.74 33.83
CA THR A 69 -4.42 -17.82 32.95
C THR A 69 -2.90 -17.93 33.00
N ILE A 70 -2.27 -18.53 34.02
CA ILE A 70 -0.79 -18.45 34.13
C ILE A 70 -0.05 -19.47 33.25
N TYR A 71 -0.50 -20.72 33.26
CA TYR A 71 0.23 -21.80 32.62
C TYR A 71 -0.39 -22.13 31.26
N ARG A 72 0.47 -22.19 30.22
CA ARG A 72 0.11 -22.57 28.83
C ARG A 72 -1.08 -21.78 28.29
N SER A 73 -1.05 -20.46 28.50
CA SER A 73 -2.05 -19.54 27.97
C SER A 73 -1.41 -18.52 27.03
N GLN A 74 -2.18 -18.06 26.05
CA GLN A 74 -1.80 -16.96 25.19
C GLN A 74 -2.98 -16.01 25.01
N LEU A 75 -2.69 -14.73 24.90
CA LEU A 75 -3.73 -13.73 24.68
C LEU A 75 -4.19 -13.79 23.22
N LEU A 76 -5.50 -13.91 23.00
CA LEU A 76 -6.13 -13.89 21.68
C LEU A 76 -6.71 -12.52 21.34
N LEU A 77 -7.28 -11.87 22.35
CA LEU A 77 -7.93 -10.58 22.23
C LEU A 77 -7.91 -9.88 23.59
N LEU A 78 -7.80 -8.56 23.59
CA LEU A 78 -8.02 -7.75 24.79
C LEU A 78 -8.76 -6.45 24.45
N GLU A 79 -9.36 -5.80 25.42
CA GLU A 79 -9.93 -4.45 25.34
C GLU A 79 -9.80 -3.74 26.69
N ASP A 80 -9.40 -2.47 26.69
CA ASP A 80 -9.16 -1.65 27.88
C ASP A 80 -9.93 -0.31 27.78
N LEU A 81 -11.24 -0.36 27.63
CA LEU A 81 -12.03 0.82 27.25
C LEU A 81 -12.36 1.72 28.45
N PRO A 82 -12.08 3.04 28.38
CA PRO A 82 -12.48 3.99 29.41
C PRO A 82 -14.01 4.12 29.55
N VAL A 83 -14.75 3.87 28.46
CA VAL A 83 -16.22 3.92 28.42
C VAL A 83 -16.73 2.65 27.76
N CYS A 84 -17.45 1.83 28.52
CA CYS A 84 -17.86 0.50 28.09
C CYS A 84 -18.84 0.52 26.90
N LYS A 85 -19.64 1.59 26.76
CA LYS A 85 -20.52 1.79 25.59
C LYS A 85 -19.78 1.85 24.26
N ASN A 86 -18.50 2.25 24.26
CA ASN A 86 -17.71 2.40 23.04
C ASN A 86 -17.13 1.06 22.54
N GLN A 87 -17.41 -0.05 23.23
CA GLN A 87 -17.02 -1.36 22.76
C GLN A 87 -17.73 -1.73 21.46
N LYS A 88 -17.09 -2.56 20.64
CA LYS A 88 -17.79 -3.16 19.50
C LYS A 88 -18.80 -4.18 20.00
N THR A 89 -19.97 -4.19 19.39
CA THR A 89 -21.04 -5.16 19.70
C THR A 89 -20.56 -6.59 19.49
N TYR A 90 -19.76 -6.83 18.44
CA TYR A 90 -19.22 -8.14 18.11
C TYR A 90 -17.70 -8.06 18.02
N ASN A 91 -17.01 -8.83 18.86
CA ASN A 91 -15.57 -8.93 18.85
C ASN A 91 -15.18 -10.33 18.32
N PRO A 92 -14.72 -10.44 17.07
CA PRO A 92 -14.34 -11.73 16.52
C PRO A 92 -13.01 -12.22 17.12
N VAL A 93 -12.95 -13.51 17.40
CA VAL A 93 -11.76 -14.22 17.84
C VAL A 93 -11.62 -15.51 17.04
N ALA A 94 -10.52 -15.67 16.31
CA ALA A 94 -10.19 -16.90 15.62
C ALA A 94 -9.62 -17.93 16.62
N ILE A 95 -10.29 -19.07 16.71
CA ILE A 95 -9.89 -20.21 17.52
C ILE A 95 -9.22 -21.23 16.60
N ASP A 96 -7.95 -21.51 16.87
CA ASP A 96 -7.14 -22.48 16.15
C ASP A 96 -7.17 -23.88 16.80
N ILE A 97 -6.64 -24.88 16.10
CA ILE A 97 -6.67 -26.29 16.53
C ILE A 97 -5.93 -26.57 17.85
N SER A 98 -5.05 -25.67 18.31
CA SER A 98 -4.30 -25.84 19.56
C SER A 98 -5.07 -25.37 20.80
N VAL A 99 -6.21 -24.70 20.60
CA VAL A 99 -7.01 -24.12 21.69
C VAL A 99 -7.94 -25.16 22.28
N GLU A 100 -7.64 -25.62 23.50
CA GLU A 100 -8.48 -26.61 24.19
C GLU A 100 -9.48 -25.95 25.14
N GLN A 101 -9.19 -24.73 25.60
CA GLN A 101 -10.03 -23.95 26.49
C GLN A 101 -9.92 -22.46 26.15
N LEU A 102 -11.06 -21.77 26.15
CA LEU A 102 -11.14 -20.31 26.09
C LEU A 102 -11.40 -19.77 27.50
N VAL A 103 -10.61 -18.79 27.92
CA VAL A 103 -10.76 -18.13 29.23
C VAL A 103 -10.99 -16.64 28.99
N ILE A 104 -12.15 -16.13 29.42
CA ILE A 104 -12.46 -14.70 29.36
C ILE A 104 -12.37 -14.12 30.76
N VAL A 105 -11.43 -13.21 30.97
CA VAL A 105 -11.27 -12.45 32.22
C VAL A 105 -11.74 -11.02 31.97
N ALA A 106 -12.62 -10.50 32.81
CA ALA A 106 -13.13 -9.13 32.65
C ALA A 106 -13.28 -8.40 33.98
N THR A 107 -13.19 -7.08 33.92
CA THR A 107 -13.48 -6.16 35.01
C THR A 107 -14.40 -5.05 34.55
N GLY A 108 -15.44 -4.76 35.31
CA GLY A 108 -16.45 -3.75 35.02
C GLY A 108 -17.71 -4.01 35.84
N THR A 109 -18.65 -3.07 35.87
CA THR A 109 -19.86 -3.23 36.69
C THR A 109 -20.94 -3.98 35.90
N ASN A 110 -21.54 -5.01 36.51
CA ASN A 110 -22.69 -5.76 35.97
C ASN A 110 -22.48 -6.26 34.53
N LEU A 111 -21.32 -6.86 34.25
CA LEU A 111 -21.00 -7.42 32.94
C LEU A 111 -21.77 -8.73 32.69
N SER A 112 -22.26 -8.89 31.47
CA SER A 112 -22.87 -10.12 30.93
C SER A 112 -22.14 -10.55 29.66
N LEU A 113 -21.82 -11.83 29.55
CA LEU A 113 -21.15 -12.41 28.38
C LEU A 113 -22.16 -13.11 27.47
N ILE A 114 -22.08 -12.81 26.17
CA ILE A 114 -22.71 -13.58 25.10
C ILE A 114 -21.59 -14.15 24.23
N LEU A 115 -21.61 -15.47 24.05
CA LEU A 115 -20.66 -16.19 23.22
C LEU A 115 -21.41 -16.81 22.05
N SER A 116 -21.04 -16.43 20.82
CA SER A 116 -21.59 -17.03 19.61
C SER A 116 -20.56 -17.89 18.90
N THR A 117 -21.01 -19.02 18.40
CA THR A 117 -20.20 -19.97 17.63
C THR A 117 -19.95 -19.47 16.20
N PRO A 118 -19.02 -20.10 15.46
CA PRO A 118 -18.77 -19.81 14.05
C PRO A 118 -20.00 -19.87 13.13
N GLU A 119 -21.01 -20.67 13.46
CA GLU A 119 -22.28 -20.79 12.72
C GLU A 119 -23.31 -19.72 13.13
N GLY A 120 -22.96 -18.84 14.06
CA GLY A 120 -23.84 -17.79 14.58
C GLY A 120 -24.80 -18.25 15.68
N LEU A 121 -24.65 -19.47 16.22
CA LEU A 121 -25.47 -19.98 17.31
C LEU A 121 -24.93 -19.52 18.67
N LEU A 122 -25.78 -19.44 19.69
CA LEU A 122 -25.35 -19.15 21.05
C LEU A 122 -24.67 -20.38 21.68
N SER A 123 -23.60 -20.15 22.44
CA SER A 123 -22.85 -21.19 23.14
C SER A 123 -22.85 -20.99 24.65
N ASN A 124 -23.00 -22.09 25.38
CA ASN A 124 -22.87 -22.10 26.84
C ASN A 124 -21.41 -21.98 27.28
N TYR A 125 -21.21 -21.37 28.44
CA TYR A 125 -19.92 -21.21 29.13
C TYR A 125 -20.11 -21.41 30.65
N ASP A 126 -19.02 -21.72 31.34
CA ASP A 126 -18.99 -21.87 32.78
C ASP A 126 -18.49 -20.58 33.45
N SER A 127 -19.18 -20.12 34.50
CA SER A 127 -18.72 -19.00 35.32
C SER A 127 -17.80 -19.50 36.43
N MET A 128 -16.51 -19.22 36.32
CA MET A 128 -15.49 -19.63 37.32
C MET A 128 -15.41 -18.66 38.49
N TYR A 129 -15.72 -17.39 38.25
CA TYR A 129 -15.75 -16.35 39.27
C TYR A 129 -16.64 -15.19 38.81
N ASN A 130 -17.45 -14.67 39.71
CA ASN A 130 -18.23 -13.46 39.49
C ASN A 130 -18.52 -12.83 40.85
N ASP A 131 -18.09 -11.59 41.03
CA ASP A 131 -18.42 -10.79 42.21
C ASP A 131 -19.15 -9.50 41.86
N GLY A 132 -19.68 -9.34 40.65
CA GLY A 132 -20.32 -8.12 40.17
C GLY A 132 -19.35 -7.03 39.68
N THR A 133 -18.03 -7.22 39.85
CA THR A 133 -16.98 -6.30 39.39
C THR A 133 -15.90 -7.03 38.59
N ASN A 134 -15.50 -8.22 39.03
CA ASN A 134 -14.52 -9.07 38.38
C ASN A 134 -15.20 -10.37 37.95
N TYR A 135 -14.87 -10.83 36.74
CA TYR A 135 -15.51 -11.95 36.07
C TYR A 135 -14.46 -12.86 35.44
N ILE A 136 -14.68 -14.17 35.56
CA ILE A 136 -13.90 -15.19 34.87
C ILE A 136 -14.87 -16.21 34.29
N TRP A 137 -14.94 -16.27 32.96
CA TRP A 137 -15.73 -17.26 32.22
C TRP A 137 -14.82 -18.22 31.46
N VAL A 138 -15.28 -19.45 31.31
CA VAL A 138 -14.52 -20.52 30.65
C VAL A 138 -15.41 -21.27 29.67
N LYS A 139 -14.87 -21.53 28.47
CA LYS A 139 -15.43 -22.48 27.51
C LYS A 139 -14.43 -23.61 27.28
N ASN A 140 -14.80 -24.81 27.66
CA ASN A 140 -14.03 -26.03 27.39
C ASN A 140 -14.36 -26.57 25.99
N GLY A 141 -13.33 -27.03 25.27
CA GLY A 141 -13.44 -27.63 23.95
C GLY A 141 -14.14 -26.76 22.91
N PRO A 142 -13.74 -25.48 22.71
CA PRO A 142 -14.23 -24.73 21.57
C PRO A 142 -13.72 -25.40 20.28
N TYR A 143 -14.57 -25.56 19.28
CA TYR A 143 -14.11 -26.00 17.97
C TYR A 143 -13.54 -24.84 17.17
N THR A 144 -12.67 -25.21 16.23
CA THR A 144 -11.94 -24.29 15.35
C THR A 144 -12.88 -23.40 14.55
N GLY A 145 -12.56 -22.11 14.45
CA GLY A 145 -13.33 -21.14 13.68
C GLY A 145 -13.39 -19.77 14.32
N ASN A 146 -14.18 -18.87 13.74
CA ASN A 146 -14.33 -17.50 14.23
C ASN A 146 -15.49 -17.40 15.22
N TRP A 147 -15.17 -17.21 16.49
CA TRP A 147 -16.15 -17.01 17.55
C TRP A 147 -16.43 -15.51 17.73
N LEU A 148 -17.64 -15.16 18.12
CA LEU A 148 -17.98 -13.78 18.48
C LEU A 148 -18.16 -13.65 19.99
N ILE A 149 -17.44 -12.69 20.56
CA ILE A 149 -17.51 -12.35 21.98
C ILE A 149 -18.19 -10.98 22.10
N SER A 150 -19.29 -10.96 22.82
CA SER A 150 -20.08 -9.76 23.07
C SER A 150 -20.26 -9.58 24.57
N LEU A 151 -19.87 -8.42 25.09
CA LEU A 151 -20.08 -8.05 26.49
C LEU A 151 -21.14 -6.96 26.58
N TRP A 152 -22.01 -7.09 27.57
CA TRP A 152 -23.06 -6.13 27.86
C TRP A 152 -22.93 -5.65 29.30
N THR A 153 -23.24 -4.39 29.55
CA THR A 153 -23.28 -3.80 30.89
C THR A 153 -24.51 -2.92 31.04
N SER A 154 -25.07 -2.89 32.25
CA SER A 154 -26.06 -1.87 32.62
C SER A 154 -25.42 -0.49 32.81
N GLU A 155 -24.13 -0.44 33.17
CA GLU A 155 -23.39 0.78 33.50
C GLU A 155 -22.54 1.27 32.31
N GLN A 156 -23.22 1.75 31.27
CA GLN A 156 -22.61 2.07 29.98
C GLN A 156 -21.54 3.19 30.02
N THR A 157 -21.59 4.07 31.02
CA THR A 157 -20.69 5.22 31.16
C THR A 157 -19.40 4.92 31.91
N LEU A 158 -19.32 3.77 32.58
CA LEU A 158 -18.12 3.35 33.31
C LEU A 158 -17.14 2.60 32.39
N GLY A 159 -15.88 2.51 32.79
CA GLY A 159 -14.87 1.75 32.08
C GLY A 159 -15.08 0.24 32.21
N CYS A 160 -14.68 -0.50 31.17
CA CYS A 160 -14.64 -1.96 31.23
C CYS A 160 -13.41 -2.51 30.47
N ASN A 161 -12.87 -3.59 31.01
CA ASN A 161 -11.73 -4.32 30.48
C ASN A 161 -12.12 -5.77 30.30
N PHE A 162 -11.73 -6.37 29.18
CA PHE A 162 -11.75 -7.82 29.08
C PHE A 162 -10.56 -8.35 28.29
N LYS A 163 -10.23 -9.61 28.57
CA LYS A 163 -9.14 -10.36 27.95
C LYS A 163 -9.60 -11.76 27.67
N VAL A 164 -9.25 -12.22 26.50
CA VAL A 164 -9.60 -13.54 25.99
C VAL A 164 -8.30 -14.29 25.81
N TYR A 165 -8.14 -15.35 26.58
CA TYR A 165 -6.98 -16.22 26.54
C TYR A 165 -7.37 -17.54 25.90
N GLN A 166 -6.51 -18.05 25.03
CA GLN A 166 -6.45 -19.48 24.77
C GLN A 166 -5.72 -20.16 25.91
N LYS A 167 -6.07 -21.41 26.18
CA LYS A 167 -5.36 -22.25 27.12
C LYS A 167 -5.40 -23.71 26.68
N SER A 168 -4.30 -24.43 26.93
CA SER A 168 -4.29 -25.89 26.88
C SER A 168 -4.48 -26.50 28.27
N TYR A 169 -5.11 -27.67 28.35
CA TYR A 169 -5.35 -28.44 29.57
C TYR A 169 -4.05 -28.68 30.35
N HIS A 170 -4.20 -28.85 31.66
CA HIS A 170 -3.13 -29.21 32.60
C HIS A 170 -2.65 -30.66 32.45
N SER A 171 -2.95 -31.31 31.32
CA SER A 171 -2.41 -32.64 31.00
C SER A 171 -0.98 -32.52 30.47
N ALA A 172 -0.20 -33.57 30.62
CA ALA A 172 1.17 -33.68 30.08
C ALA A 172 1.20 -33.79 28.54
N ALA A 173 0.26 -33.14 27.84
CA ALA A 173 0.20 -33.12 26.38
C ALA A 173 1.42 -32.38 25.81
N SER A 174 1.87 -32.84 24.64
CA SER A 174 3.06 -32.32 23.96
C SER A 174 2.96 -30.80 23.71
N ILE A 175 4.01 -30.07 24.03
CA ILE A 175 4.17 -28.65 23.67
C ILE A 175 4.33 -28.44 22.16
N SER A 176 4.55 -29.51 21.38
CA SER A 176 4.81 -29.47 19.94
C SER A 176 3.64 -29.00 19.07
N GLN A 177 2.45 -28.81 19.66
CA GLN A 177 1.24 -28.38 18.95
C GLN A 177 0.77 -26.99 19.37
N GLN A 178 1.50 -26.30 20.25
CA GLN A 178 1.09 -24.99 20.76
C GLN A 178 1.69 -23.85 19.94
N PHE A 179 0.87 -22.86 19.61
CA PHE A 179 1.32 -21.63 18.99
C PHE A 179 1.48 -20.53 20.06
N ASP A 180 2.71 -20.33 20.53
CA ASP A 180 3.09 -19.24 21.44
C ASP A 180 3.70 -18.09 20.65
N LEU A 181 3.19 -16.88 20.89
CA LEU A 181 3.64 -15.69 20.19
C LEU A 181 4.75 -14.99 20.98
N PHE A 182 5.85 -14.73 20.29
CA PHE A 182 6.88 -13.79 20.71
C PHE A 182 6.92 -12.64 19.70
N TRP A 183 7.13 -11.42 20.19
CA TRP A 183 7.14 -10.25 19.33
C TRP A 183 8.20 -9.25 19.82
N GLY A 184 8.64 -8.41 18.90
CA GLY A 184 9.52 -7.29 19.16
C GLY A 184 9.47 -6.30 17.99
N VAL A 185 10.42 -5.37 17.96
CA VAL A 185 10.60 -4.45 16.85
C VAL A 185 12.05 -4.49 16.35
N SER A 186 12.23 -4.46 15.05
CA SER A 186 13.52 -4.43 14.36
C SER A 186 13.62 -3.15 13.53
N GLU A 187 14.85 -2.66 13.35
CA GLU A 187 15.12 -1.48 12.52
C GLU A 187 15.29 -1.82 11.04
N ARG A 188 15.65 -3.08 10.74
CA ARG A 188 15.95 -3.54 9.39
C ARG A 188 15.39 -4.92 9.12
N LEU A 189 15.13 -5.20 7.84
CA LEU A 189 14.66 -6.50 7.35
C LEU A 189 15.65 -7.63 7.69
N ASP A 190 16.94 -7.37 7.56
CA ASP A 190 18.03 -8.34 7.77
C ASP A 190 18.51 -8.46 9.23
N SER A 191 17.95 -7.68 10.16
CA SER A 191 18.31 -7.72 11.57
C SER A 191 17.47 -8.72 12.35
N ASP A 192 18.12 -9.68 13.00
CA ASP A 192 17.47 -10.57 13.99
C ASP A 192 17.54 -10.02 15.42
N THR A 193 18.15 -8.85 15.60
CA THR A 193 18.09 -8.11 16.87
C THR A 193 16.72 -7.45 17.02
N VAL A 194 16.13 -7.58 18.21
CA VAL A 194 14.80 -7.03 18.50
C VAL A 194 14.83 -6.15 19.75
N PHE A 195 14.14 -5.01 19.66
CA PHE A 195 13.76 -4.22 20.82
C PHE A 195 12.35 -4.62 21.28
N LEU A 196 12.04 -4.36 22.54
CA LEU A 196 10.77 -4.76 23.12
C LEU A 196 9.64 -3.76 22.86
N GLN A 197 9.95 -2.53 22.43
CA GLN A 197 8.95 -1.47 22.25
C GLN A 197 9.32 -0.58 21.06
N PRO A 198 8.32 -0.11 20.27
CA PRO A 198 8.54 0.89 19.23
C PRO A 198 8.88 2.25 19.84
N TYR A 199 9.75 3.01 19.17
CA TYR A 199 10.16 4.34 19.62
C TYR A 199 9.36 5.47 18.97
N TYR A 200 9.13 6.50 19.76
CA TYR A 200 8.43 7.70 19.33
C TYR A 200 9.07 8.33 18.09
N ASN A 201 8.26 8.49 17.05
CA ASN A 201 8.64 9.10 15.79
C ASN A 201 9.86 8.44 15.12
N PHE A 202 10.08 7.15 15.37
CA PHE A 202 11.13 6.35 14.73
C PHE A 202 10.49 5.20 13.96
N PRO A 203 10.76 5.05 12.64
CA PRO A 203 10.18 3.98 11.84
C PRO A 203 10.84 2.64 12.21
N GLN A 204 10.05 1.71 12.74
CA GLN A 204 10.52 0.37 13.09
C GLN A 204 9.52 -0.68 12.64
N SER A 205 10.03 -1.82 12.20
CA SER A 205 9.23 -2.96 11.81
C SER A 205 8.88 -3.80 13.02
N ILE A 206 7.61 -4.13 13.16
CA ILE A 206 7.19 -5.12 14.14
C ILE A 206 7.59 -6.49 13.57
N VAL A 207 8.20 -7.32 14.40
CA VAL A 207 8.61 -8.68 14.03
C VAL A 207 8.07 -9.67 15.03
N MET A 208 7.71 -10.86 14.56
CA MET A 208 7.04 -11.88 15.37
C MET A 208 7.62 -13.27 15.11
N HIS A 209 7.58 -14.09 16.15
CA HIS A 209 7.89 -15.52 16.10
C HIS A 209 6.70 -16.28 16.67
N LEU A 210 6.28 -17.33 15.98
CA LEU A 210 5.21 -18.21 16.44
C LEU A 210 5.78 -19.63 16.57
N THR A 211 5.78 -20.17 17.79
CA THR A 211 6.34 -21.51 18.03
C THR A 211 5.55 -22.57 17.28
N ASN A 212 6.23 -23.63 16.84
CA ASN A 212 5.63 -24.75 16.10
C ASN A 212 4.93 -24.37 14.79
N TYR A 213 5.09 -23.14 14.31
CA TYR A 213 4.65 -22.78 12.97
C TYR A 213 5.48 -23.54 11.94
N ARG A 214 4.82 -24.32 11.09
CA ARG A 214 5.47 -25.09 10.03
C ARG A 214 5.30 -24.38 8.71
N LEU A 215 6.42 -24.06 8.08
CA LEU A 215 6.43 -23.52 6.73
C LEU A 215 6.20 -24.66 5.73
N GLU A 216 4.93 -24.96 5.44
CA GLU A 216 4.53 -25.99 4.46
C GLU A 216 4.29 -25.41 3.05
N THR A 217 4.37 -24.09 2.91
CA THR A 217 4.24 -23.37 1.64
C THR A 217 5.50 -22.57 1.37
N TYR A 218 5.69 -22.14 0.13
CA TYR A 218 6.78 -21.21 -0.20
C TYR A 218 6.68 -19.93 0.65
N PRO A 219 7.80 -19.36 1.13
CA PRO A 219 7.82 -18.14 1.95
C PRO A 219 6.92 -17.01 1.45
N GLU A 220 6.84 -16.82 0.13
CA GLU A 220 6.06 -15.76 -0.52
C GLU A 220 4.53 -15.97 -0.40
N ARG A 221 4.09 -17.16 0.04
CA ARG A 221 2.68 -17.50 0.22
C ARG A 221 2.25 -17.50 1.69
N VAL A 222 3.13 -17.16 2.62
CA VAL A 222 2.79 -17.02 4.03
C VAL A 222 1.82 -15.85 4.19
N GLN A 223 0.59 -16.16 4.62
CA GLN A 223 -0.45 -15.17 4.86
C GLN A 223 -0.43 -14.75 6.33
N ALA A 224 0.43 -13.77 6.64
CA ALA A 224 0.46 -13.10 7.93
C ALA A 224 -0.17 -11.70 7.83
N ALA A 225 -0.92 -11.29 8.84
CA ALA A 225 -1.48 -9.96 8.94
C ALA A 225 -1.34 -9.42 10.36
N LEU A 226 -1.11 -8.12 10.46
CA LEU A 226 -0.97 -7.42 11.73
C LEU A 226 -1.88 -6.20 11.71
N THR A 227 -2.65 -6.05 12.78
CA THR A 227 -3.41 -4.83 13.05
C THR A 227 -2.98 -4.27 14.38
N VAL A 228 -2.75 -2.95 14.43
CA VAL A 228 -2.40 -2.21 15.65
C VAL A 228 -3.40 -1.08 15.80
N ARG A 229 -3.93 -0.93 17.00
CA ARG A 229 -4.92 0.08 17.37
C ARG A 229 -4.49 0.81 18.63
N ALA A 230 -4.98 2.02 18.79
CA ALA A 230 -4.86 2.82 19.99
C ALA A 230 -6.24 3.33 20.42
N ILE A 231 -6.38 3.74 21.68
CA ILE A 231 -7.61 4.35 22.17
C ILE A 231 -7.48 5.86 21.99
N ARG A 232 -8.27 6.44 21.08
CA ARG A 232 -8.33 7.87 20.79
C ARG A 232 -9.77 8.34 20.93
N ASP A 233 -9.98 9.46 21.63
CA ASP A 233 -11.31 10.00 21.92
C ASP A 233 -12.25 8.95 22.54
N ASN A 234 -11.72 8.16 23.49
CA ASN A 234 -12.40 7.04 24.16
C ASN A 234 -12.86 5.90 23.23
N LYS A 235 -12.37 5.82 21.99
CA LYS A 235 -12.73 4.77 21.02
C LYS A 235 -11.50 4.02 20.49
N PRO A 236 -11.62 2.72 20.22
CA PRO A 236 -10.55 1.96 19.59
C PRO A 236 -10.41 2.39 18.13
N THR A 237 -9.24 2.91 17.77
CA THR A 237 -8.91 3.40 16.42
C THR A 237 -7.74 2.59 15.88
N THR A 238 -7.92 1.94 14.73
CA THR A 238 -6.82 1.27 14.02
C THR A 238 -5.86 2.33 13.50
N ILE A 239 -4.59 2.24 13.89
CA ILE A 239 -3.54 3.19 13.51
C ILE A 239 -2.55 2.58 12.50
N TYR A 240 -2.54 1.26 12.38
CA TYR A 240 -1.66 0.54 11.48
C TYR A 240 -2.27 -0.84 11.18
N ALA A 241 -2.28 -1.21 9.90
CA ALA A 241 -2.77 -2.51 9.44
C ALA A 241 -1.98 -2.91 8.20
N THR A 242 -1.47 -4.12 8.16
CA THR A 242 -0.59 -4.58 7.08
C THR A 242 -0.63 -6.10 6.94
N ASN A 243 -0.17 -6.58 5.80
CA ASN A 243 0.30 -7.95 5.65
C ASN A 243 1.78 -8.04 6.06
N GLY A 244 2.21 -9.25 6.42
CA GLY A 244 3.59 -9.56 6.78
C GLY A 244 4.25 -10.47 5.76
N GLU A 245 5.58 -10.46 5.77
CA GLU A 245 6.45 -11.28 4.94
C GLU A 245 7.21 -12.28 5.82
N TRP A 246 7.63 -13.39 5.21
CA TRP A 246 8.46 -14.39 5.88
C TRP A 246 9.94 -14.07 5.72
N ARG A 247 10.67 -14.08 6.83
CA ARG A 247 12.13 -13.98 6.89
C ARG A 247 12.72 -15.35 7.19
N ASP A 248 13.41 -15.88 6.19
CA ASP A 248 14.16 -17.12 6.38
C ASP A 248 15.35 -16.90 7.31
N VAL A 249 15.77 -17.96 8.02
CA VAL A 249 16.92 -18.00 8.95
C VAL A 249 16.84 -17.09 10.20
N CYS A 250 15.97 -16.07 10.23
CA CYS A 250 15.76 -15.22 11.40
C CYS A 250 15.02 -15.97 12.53
N SER A 251 15.31 -15.62 13.79
CA SER A 251 14.56 -16.09 14.95
C SER A 251 13.12 -15.54 14.94
N TYR A 252 12.94 -14.29 14.49
CA TYR A 252 11.61 -13.70 14.29
C TYR A 252 11.21 -13.75 12.81
N ASN A 253 10.52 -14.81 12.42
CA ASN A 253 10.24 -15.11 11.01
C ASN A 253 9.21 -14.18 10.36
N PHE A 254 8.24 -13.65 11.12
CA PHE A 254 7.23 -12.76 10.55
C PHE A 254 7.72 -11.32 10.63
N TYR A 255 7.77 -10.63 9.51
CA TYR A 255 8.18 -9.24 9.40
C TYR A 255 7.06 -8.39 8.83
N PHE A 256 6.85 -7.21 9.42
CA PHE A 256 5.85 -6.26 8.99
C PHE A 256 6.52 -4.94 8.55
N PRO A 257 6.03 -4.27 7.50
CA PRO A 257 6.57 -2.98 7.05
C PRO A 257 6.76 -1.96 8.20
N PRO A 258 7.72 -1.04 8.13
CA PRO A 258 7.97 -0.14 9.25
C PRO A 258 6.73 0.68 9.66
N MET A 259 6.42 0.65 10.96
CA MET A 259 5.43 1.52 11.60
C MET A 259 6.15 2.64 12.35
N GLN A 260 5.60 3.85 12.31
CA GLN A 260 6.09 4.98 13.10
C GLN A 260 5.01 5.45 14.06
N CYS A 261 5.18 5.20 15.36
CA CYS A 261 4.22 5.67 16.36
C CYS A 261 4.37 7.19 16.58
N LYS A 262 3.23 7.89 16.57
CA LYS A 262 3.16 9.37 16.48
C LYS A 262 2.79 10.08 17.77
N VAL A 263 2.37 9.35 18.80
CA VAL A 263 1.99 9.92 20.10
C VAL A 263 2.88 9.28 21.17
N PRO A 264 3.66 10.08 21.92
CA PRO A 264 4.57 9.53 22.89
C PRO A 264 3.82 8.86 24.05
N ASN A 265 4.35 7.75 24.54
CA ASN A 265 3.79 6.91 25.60
C ASN A 265 2.36 6.37 25.32
N GLU A 266 1.86 6.48 24.09
CA GLU A 266 0.57 5.89 23.68
C GLU A 266 0.64 4.37 23.77
N ILE A 267 -0.40 3.76 24.34
CA ILE A 267 -0.53 2.29 24.43
C ILE A 267 -1.10 1.80 23.11
N LEU A 268 -0.44 0.81 22.50
CA LEU A 268 -0.84 0.23 21.23
C LEU A 268 -1.19 -1.24 21.45
N TYR A 269 -2.36 -1.62 20.99
CA TYR A 269 -2.92 -2.96 21.07
C TYR A 269 -2.77 -3.61 19.71
N PHE A 270 -2.18 -4.79 19.65
CA PHE A 270 -2.03 -5.49 18.38
C PHE A 270 -2.79 -6.80 18.35
N ASN A 271 -3.30 -7.15 17.17
CA ASN A 271 -3.77 -8.49 16.83
C ASN A 271 -2.98 -8.98 15.62
N PHE A 272 -2.34 -10.12 15.79
CA PHE A 272 -1.61 -10.89 14.80
C PHE A 272 -2.46 -12.04 14.30
N PHE A 273 -2.49 -12.23 12.99
CA PHE A 273 -3.18 -13.31 12.31
C PHE A 273 -2.21 -14.02 11.38
N VAL A 274 -2.22 -15.35 11.39
CA VAL A 274 -1.51 -16.16 10.40
C VAL A 274 -2.32 -17.41 10.07
N ARG A 275 -2.20 -17.93 8.85
CA ARG A 275 -2.80 -19.24 8.52
C ARG A 275 -1.86 -20.38 8.86
N ASP A 276 -2.39 -21.40 9.56
CA ASP A 276 -1.69 -22.66 9.76
C ASP A 276 -1.68 -23.52 8.47
N SER A 277 -1.03 -24.69 8.52
CA SER A 277 -0.93 -25.60 7.38
C SER A 277 -2.26 -26.21 6.92
N PHE A 278 -3.29 -26.17 7.77
CA PHE A 278 -4.64 -26.63 7.44
C PHE A 278 -5.52 -25.48 6.90
N GLY A 279 -4.99 -24.27 6.81
CA GLY A 279 -5.67 -23.08 6.32
C GLY A 279 -6.53 -22.37 7.36
N TYR A 280 -6.48 -22.77 8.64
CA TYR A 280 -7.18 -22.10 9.73
C TYR A 280 -6.41 -20.88 10.22
N ALA A 281 -7.15 -19.85 10.66
CA ALA A 281 -6.57 -18.63 11.19
C ALA A 281 -6.12 -18.84 12.65
N VAL A 282 -4.82 -18.65 12.90
CA VAL A 282 -4.25 -18.50 14.23
C VAL A 282 -4.25 -17.01 14.57
N GLN A 283 -4.93 -16.64 15.65
CA GLN A 283 -4.94 -15.27 16.17
C GLN A 283 -4.16 -15.18 17.48
N ARG A 284 -3.34 -14.15 17.64
CA ARG A 284 -2.68 -13.81 18.91
C ARG A 284 -2.72 -12.31 19.09
N ALA A 285 -2.72 -11.85 20.34
CA ALA A 285 -2.78 -10.43 20.67
C ALA A 285 -1.75 -10.06 21.71
N GLY A 286 -1.49 -8.75 21.81
CA GLY A 286 -0.61 -8.23 22.84
C GLY A 286 -0.64 -6.71 22.89
N VAL A 287 0.26 -6.17 23.70
CA VAL A 287 0.35 -4.74 23.97
C VAL A 287 1.79 -4.28 23.81
N MET A 288 1.94 -3.14 23.14
CA MET A 288 3.17 -2.35 23.08
C MET A 288 2.85 -0.92 23.50
N TYR A 289 3.86 -0.09 23.67
CA TYR A 289 3.66 1.34 23.83
C TYR A 289 4.75 2.13 23.11
N CYS A 290 4.40 3.32 22.67
CA CYS A 290 5.30 4.21 21.95
C CYS A 290 6.33 4.82 22.93
N ALA A 291 7.49 4.19 23.07
CA ALA A 291 8.49 4.58 24.05
C ALA A 291 9.18 5.90 23.67
N GLN A 292 9.26 6.85 24.61
CA GLN A 292 9.96 8.13 24.39
C GLN A 292 11.49 8.04 24.48
N ILE A 293 12.03 7.03 25.16
CA ILE A 293 13.46 6.91 25.46
C ILE A 293 13.89 5.47 25.16
N GLN A 294 14.96 5.29 24.38
CA GLN A 294 15.71 4.03 24.34
C GLN A 294 16.39 3.85 25.70
N PRO A 295 16.04 2.84 26.53
CA PRO A 295 16.80 2.55 27.73
C PRO A 295 18.16 2.02 27.27
N THR A 296 19.17 2.87 27.30
CA THR A 296 20.55 2.43 27.24
C THR A 296 20.81 1.57 28.48
N PRO A 297 21.21 0.30 28.35
CA PRO A 297 21.95 -0.34 29.42
C PRO A 297 23.20 0.51 29.61
N GLN A 298 23.35 1.18 30.74
CA GLN A 298 24.66 1.73 31.10
C GLN A 298 25.52 0.51 31.47
N PRO A 299 26.51 0.10 30.65
CA PRO A 299 27.29 -1.09 30.95
C PRO A 299 28.38 -0.73 31.98
N PRO A 300 28.96 -1.75 32.64
CA PRO A 300 30.12 -1.56 33.51
C PRO A 300 31.29 -0.91 32.74
N PRO A 301 32.17 -0.16 33.42
CA PRO A 301 33.35 0.42 32.78
C PRO A 301 34.22 -0.68 32.13
N HIS A 302 34.74 -0.43 30.92
CA HIS A 302 35.61 -1.28 30.08
C HIS A 302 34.96 -2.35 29.18
N GLN A 303 33.68 -2.22 28.82
CA GLN A 303 33.05 -3.05 27.76
C GLN A 303 32.69 -2.21 26.53
N CYS A 304 32.81 -2.82 25.34
CA CYS A 304 32.40 -2.21 24.08
C CYS A 304 30.90 -1.87 24.10
N GLN A 305 30.58 -0.64 23.72
CA GLN A 305 29.23 -0.11 23.67
C GLN A 305 28.71 -0.11 22.23
N ASN A 306 27.40 0.14 22.05
CA ASN A 306 26.79 0.42 20.75
C ASN A 306 27.10 -0.62 19.64
N GLY A 307 27.24 -1.90 20.01
CA GLY A 307 27.54 -2.98 19.07
C GLY A 307 29.02 -3.14 18.70
N GLY A 308 29.94 -2.46 19.40
CA GLY A 308 31.38 -2.62 19.22
C GLY A 308 31.89 -4.01 19.63
N VAL A 309 32.91 -4.50 18.93
CA VAL A 309 33.55 -5.79 19.19
C VAL A 309 34.93 -5.58 19.79
N ILE A 310 35.27 -6.29 20.87
CA ILE A 310 36.57 -6.14 21.51
C ILE A 310 37.70 -6.60 20.58
N ASN A 311 38.71 -5.75 20.42
CA ASN A 311 39.94 -6.10 19.74
C ASN A 311 40.80 -6.94 20.71
N ALA A 312 40.99 -8.21 20.34
CA ALA A 312 41.73 -9.18 21.13
C ALA A 312 43.21 -8.80 21.35
N ALA A 313 43.77 -7.88 20.56
CA ALA A 313 45.17 -7.50 20.64
C ALA A 313 45.46 -6.36 21.63
N ASN A 314 44.52 -5.46 21.90
CA ASN A 314 44.82 -4.19 22.62
C ASN A 314 43.68 -3.67 23.52
N THR A 315 42.65 -4.46 23.81
CA THR A 315 41.51 -4.09 24.69
C THR A 315 40.67 -2.88 24.23
N THR A 316 40.90 -2.33 23.04
CA THR A 316 40.03 -1.31 22.41
C THR A 316 38.91 -1.97 21.62
N CYS A 317 37.89 -1.23 21.22
CA CYS A 317 36.77 -1.79 20.45
C CYS A 317 36.83 -1.42 18.97
N PHE A 318 36.45 -2.36 18.10
CA PHE A 318 36.10 -2.09 16.72
C PHE A 318 34.68 -1.54 16.68
N CYS A 319 34.54 -0.28 16.26
CA CYS A 319 33.26 0.40 16.29
C CYS A 319 32.49 0.20 14.99
N PRO A 320 31.18 -0.11 15.08
CA PRO A 320 30.32 -0.11 13.91
C PRO A 320 30.18 1.32 13.36
N PRO A 321 29.78 1.45 12.08
CA PRO A 321 29.57 2.76 11.46
C PRO A 321 28.64 3.66 12.28
N GLY A 322 29.01 4.93 12.45
CA GLY A 322 28.26 5.90 13.26
C GLY A 322 28.74 6.02 14.72
N PHE A 323 29.71 5.21 15.15
CA PHE A 323 30.31 5.29 16.48
C PHE A 323 31.84 5.34 16.44
N THR A 324 32.45 5.99 17.44
CA THR A 324 33.89 6.14 17.63
C THR A 324 34.24 6.15 19.12
N GLY A 325 35.51 6.34 19.46
CA GLY A 325 36.01 6.25 20.84
C GLY A 325 36.60 4.88 21.18
N THR A 326 37.26 4.80 22.34
CA THR A 326 38.01 3.58 22.74
C THR A 326 37.11 2.37 22.95
N TYR A 327 35.87 2.62 23.37
CA TYR A 327 34.84 1.63 23.65
C TYR A 327 33.56 1.87 22.82
N CYS A 328 33.65 2.60 21.71
CA CYS A 328 32.52 2.96 20.84
C CYS A 328 31.43 3.78 21.55
N GLU A 329 31.86 4.58 22.53
CA GLU A 329 31.03 5.42 23.37
C GLU A 329 30.66 6.76 22.73
N GLN A 330 31.37 7.17 21.68
CA GLN A 330 31.17 8.46 21.02
C GLN A 330 30.33 8.29 19.76
N LEU A 331 29.29 9.10 19.63
CA LEU A 331 28.43 9.15 18.45
C LEU A 331 29.07 10.01 17.35
N VAL A 332 29.01 9.55 16.10
CA VAL A 332 29.45 10.31 14.92
C VAL A 332 28.24 10.77 14.12
N CYS A 333 28.15 12.08 13.87
CA CYS A 333 27.07 12.67 13.07
C CYS A 333 27.55 13.08 11.69
N TYR A 334 26.89 12.57 10.66
CA TYR A 334 27.16 12.88 9.25
C TYR A 334 26.40 14.13 8.80
N ASN A 335 26.75 14.64 7.61
CA ASN A 335 26.03 15.70 6.89
C ASN A 335 25.72 16.96 7.72
N GLY A 336 26.63 17.34 8.64
CA GLY A 336 26.49 18.52 9.49
C GLY A 336 25.57 18.33 10.70
N GLY A 337 25.19 17.09 11.02
CA GLY A 337 24.48 16.77 12.25
C GLY A 337 25.31 17.07 13.51
N THR A 338 24.63 17.39 14.60
CA THR A 338 25.27 17.66 15.90
C THR A 338 24.93 16.57 16.92
N PRO A 339 25.89 16.06 17.72
CA PRO A 339 25.60 15.03 18.71
C PRO A 339 24.62 15.54 19.78
N ALA A 340 23.50 14.83 19.95
CA ALA A 340 22.45 15.16 20.92
C ALA A 340 22.09 13.91 21.73
N GLY A 341 22.97 13.53 22.66
CA GLY A 341 22.84 12.28 23.41
C GLY A 341 23.34 11.08 22.60
N GLN A 342 22.47 10.09 22.34
CA GLN A 342 22.78 8.88 21.58
C GLN A 342 22.32 8.93 20.11
N ILE A 343 21.79 10.07 19.67
CA ILE A 343 21.40 10.32 18.27
C ILE A 343 21.92 11.68 17.81
N CYS A 344 22.00 11.85 16.50
CA CYS A 344 22.40 13.10 15.89
C CYS A 344 21.20 14.01 15.66
N GLN A 345 21.32 15.27 16.06
CA GLN A 345 20.40 16.32 15.64
C GLN A 345 20.73 16.71 14.20
N CYS A 346 19.85 16.33 13.27
CA CYS A 346 20.07 16.52 11.85
C CYS A 346 19.65 17.91 11.35
N PRO A 347 20.43 18.51 10.43
CA PRO A 347 20.02 19.70 9.73
C PRO A 347 18.89 19.39 8.74
N THR A 348 18.22 20.44 8.27
CA THR A 348 17.15 20.35 7.27
C THR A 348 17.64 19.58 6.03
N GLY A 349 16.84 18.61 5.58
CA GLY A 349 17.17 17.76 4.43
C GLY A 349 17.86 16.45 4.79
N TRP A 350 18.16 16.20 6.07
CA TRP A 350 18.76 14.96 6.53
C TRP A 350 17.99 14.37 7.71
N ILE A 351 17.93 13.04 7.75
CA ILE A 351 17.35 12.22 8.82
C ILE A 351 18.22 10.97 9.02
N GLY A 352 17.82 10.09 9.94
CA GLY A 352 18.61 8.92 10.33
C GLY A 352 19.30 9.16 11.67
N SER A 353 19.73 8.09 12.33
CA SER A 353 20.31 8.13 13.67
C SER A 353 21.64 8.90 13.70
N PHE A 354 22.32 8.94 12.57
CA PHE A 354 23.59 9.64 12.35
C PHE A 354 23.47 10.73 11.27
N CYS A 355 22.26 11.11 10.86
CA CYS A 355 22.00 12.05 9.76
C CYS A 355 22.53 11.59 8.39
N GLU A 356 22.55 10.28 8.18
CA GLU A 356 23.06 9.60 6.98
C GLU A 356 22.05 9.54 5.82
N ILE A 357 20.76 9.75 6.10
CA ILE A 357 19.68 9.57 5.12
C ILE A 357 19.21 10.94 4.63
N ALA A 358 19.27 11.17 3.32
CA ALA A 358 18.67 12.35 2.72
C ALA A 358 17.14 12.29 2.79
N LYS A 359 16.50 13.39 3.18
CA LYS A 359 15.04 13.55 3.21
C LYS A 359 14.65 14.74 2.34
N CYS A 360 13.61 14.57 1.53
CA CYS A 360 13.00 15.68 0.81
C CYS A 360 12.51 16.75 1.81
N THR A 361 13.01 17.97 1.64
CA THR A 361 12.58 19.15 2.40
C THR A 361 11.23 19.66 1.92
N ASP A 362 10.92 19.39 0.66
CA ASP A 362 9.72 19.86 -0.03
C ASP A 362 8.98 18.69 -0.66
N LYS A 363 7.65 18.81 -0.71
CA LYS A 363 6.80 17.87 -1.44
C LYS A 363 6.77 18.29 -2.90
N GLY A 364 7.13 17.39 -3.81
CA GLY A 364 6.89 17.56 -5.25
C GLY A 364 5.39 17.51 -5.60
N PHE A 365 5.07 17.69 -6.88
CA PHE A 365 3.71 17.48 -7.39
C PHE A 365 3.21 16.08 -7.05
N THR A 366 1.98 15.96 -6.58
CA THR A 366 1.42 14.63 -6.30
C THR A 366 1.07 13.93 -7.62
N PRO A 367 1.26 12.61 -7.73
CA PRO A 367 0.88 11.85 -8.94
C PRO A 367 -0.60 12.03 -9.36
N GLU A 368 -1.48 12.38 -8.43
CA GLU A 368 -2.89 12.71 -8.68
C GLU A 368 -3.05 14.04 -9.43
N TYR A 369 -2.17 15.03 -9.19
CA TYR A 369 -2.15 16.29 -9.91
C TYR A 369 -1.60 16.16 -11.34
N MET A 370 -0.86 15.09 -11.65
CA MET A 370 -0.46 14.80 -13.05
C MET A 370 -1.52 14.00 -13.83
N ARG A 371 -2.59 13.52 -13.18
CA ARG A 371 -3.71 12.83 -13.84
C ARG A 371 -4.80 13.78 -14.34
N THR A 372 -4.88 14.97 -13.77
CA THR A 372 -5.86 16.02 -14.10
C THR A 372 -5.13 17.35 -14.12
N ASN A 373 -5.53 18.31 -14.95
CA ASN A 373 -4.87 19.62 -15.18
C ASN A 373 -3.74 19.64 -16.23
N VAL A 374 -3.80 18.72 -17.18
CA VAL A 374 -2.77 18.58 -18.23
C VAL A 374 -3.19 19.27 -19.52
N ASP A 375 -2.29 19.35 -20.49
CA ASP A 375 -2.58 19.81 -21.85
C ASP A 375 -2.73 18.60 -22.79
N MET A 376 -3.46 18.77 -23.88
CA MET A 376 -3.48 17.83 -25.00
C MET A 376 -3.02 18.55 -26.26
N VAL A 377 -1.95 18.03 -26.86
CA VAL A 377 -1.30 18.60 -28.03
C VAL A 377 -1.60 17.75 -29.25
N PHE A 378 -2.08 18.39 -30.31
CA PHE A 378 -2.17 17.82 -31.65
C PHE A 378 -0.99 18.35 -32.47
N LEU A 379 0.03 17.52 -32.67
CA LEU A 379 1.24 17.87 -33.41
C LEU A 379 1.11 17.35 -34.85
N LEU A 380 0.94 18.26 -35.80
CA LEU A 380 0.52 17.97 -37.16
C LEU A 380 1.66 18.16 -38.16
N GLU A 381 1.95 17.14 -38.97
CA GLU A 381 2.79 17.30 -40.15
C GLU A 381 2.05 18.10 -41.24
N LEU A 382 2.67 19.17 -41.73
CA LEU A 382 2.11 20.11 -42.71
C LEU A 382 2.82 20.04 -44.07
N THR A 383 3.13 18.82 -44.51
CA THR A 383 3.63 18.53 -45.86
C THR A 383 2.50 18.05 -46.77
N GLN A 384 2.76 17.97 -48.07
CA GLN A 384 1.83 17.38 -49.03
C GLN A 384 1.54 15.90 -48.71
N GLN A 385 2.49 15.18 -48.10
CA GLN A 385 2.35 13.75 -47.76
C GLN A 385 1.33 13.52 -46.63
N ALA A 386 1.26 14.46 -45.67
CA ALA A 386 0.38 14.38 -44.51
C ALA A 386 -0.97 15.12 -44.68
N HIS A 387 -1.15 15.90 -45.76
CA HIS A 387 -2.36 16.71 -45.96
C HIS A 387 -3.67 15.92 -45.82
N ALA A 388 -3.72 14.71 -46.38
CA ALA A 388 -4.91 13.86 -46.26
C ALA A 388 -5.22 13.51 -44.79
N GLN A 389 -4.20 13.27 -43.98
CA GLN A 389 -4.33 12.96 -42.55
C GLN A 389 -4.93 14.16 -41.78
N VAL A 390 -4.41 15.37 -42.03
CA VAL A 390 -4.94 16.61 -41.42
C VAL A 390 -6.38 16.87 -41.84
N TYR A 391 -6.70 16.67 -43.13
CA TYR A 391 -8.04 16.82 -43.66
C TYR A 391 -9.05 15.88 -43.00
N TYR A 392 -8.75 14.58 -42.91
CA TYR A 392 -9.64 13.59 -42.28
C TYR A 392 -9.70 13.72 -40.76
N LEU A 393 -8.65 14.22 -40.09
CA LEU A 393 -8.72 14.56 -38.68
C LEU A 393 -9.74 15.69 -38.45
N ASN A 394 -9.71 16.72 -39.29
CA ASN A 394 -10.59 17.88 -39.15
C ASN A 394 -12.09 17.53 -39.26
N THR A 395 -12.47 16.55 -40.08
CA THR A 395 -13.89 16.19 -40.28
C THR A 395 -14.59 15.74 -38.98
N MET A 396 -13.84 15.23 -38.01
CA MET A 396 -14.35 14.77 -36.71
C MET A 396 -13.76 15.54 -35.51
N PHE A 397 -12.94 16.57 -35.75
CA PHE A 397 -12.20 17.25 -34.70
C PHE A 397 -13.11 17.88 -33.64
N SER A 398 -14.23 18.48 -34.06
CA SER A 398 -15.22 19.03 -33.12
C SER A 398 -15.84 17.97 -32.22
N GLU A 399 -16.10 16.76 -32.73
CA GLU A 399 -16.67 15.66 -31.94
C GLU A 399 -15.61 15.08 -31.01
N LEU A 400 -14.38 14.90 -31.50
CA LEU A 400 -13.24 14.48 -30.71
C LEU A 400 -13.03 15.37 -29.48
N ILE A 401 -12.98 16.70 -29.67
CA ILE A 401 -12.79 17.64 -28.56
C ILE A 401 -13.92 17.52 -27.52
N ARG A 402 -15.17 17.41 -27.98
CA ARG A 402 -16.33 17.20 -27.10
C ARG A 402 -16.21 15.90 -26.31
N ASP A 403 -15.82 14.81 -26.97
CA ASP A 403 -15.74 13.49 -26.35
C ASP A 403 -14.60 13.41 -25.32
N ILE A 404 -13.47 14.11 -25.57
CA ILE A 404 -12.39 14.32 -24.59
C ILE A 404 -12.91 15.06 -23.36
N GLN A 405 -13.60 16.19 -23.56
CA GLN A 405 -14.16 17.00 -22.47
C GLN A 405 -15.19 16.21 -21.63
N SER A 406 -15.90 15.26 -22.25
CA SER A 406 -16.92 14.45 -21.58
C SER A 406 -16.35 13.41 -20.60
N GLN A 407 -15.05 13.08 -20.69
CA GLN A 407 -14.42 12.11 -19.80
C GLN A 407 -14.29 12.67 -18.37
N ASP A 408 -13.73 13.87 -18.23
CA ASP A 408 -13.62 14.60 -16.98
C ASP A 408 -13.34 16.10 -17.25
N GLY A 409 -14.07 16.99 -16.57
CA GLY A 409 -13.98 18.43 -16.78
C GLY A 409 -12.67 19.08 -16.31
N ASN A 410 -11.83 18.34 -15.59
CA ASN A 410 -10.50 18.74 -15.14
C ASN A 410 -9.37 17.93 -15.79
N TRP A 411 -9.65 16.97 -16.69
CA TRP A 411 -8.59 16.21 -17.36
C TRP A 411 -7.71 17.12 -18.23
N ILE A 412 -8.29 17.66 -19.30
CA ILE A 412 -7.60 18.56 -20.23
C ILE A 412 -7.97 20.00 -19.93
N THR A 413 -6.96 20.84 -19.70
CA THR A 413 -7.13 22.27 -19.41
C THR A 413 -6.86 23.17 -20.59
N ARG A 414 -5.98 22.76 -21.50
CA ARG A 414 -5.73 23.45 -22.76
C ARG A 414 -5.55 22.43 -23.88
N PHE A 415 -6.06 22.80 -25.05
CA PHE A 415 -5.74 22.14 -26.30
C PHE A 415 -4.71 22.98 -27.05
N ILE A 416 -3.73 22.32 -27.65
CA ILE A 416 -2.65 22.96 -28.40
C ILE A 416 -2.59 22.33 -29.78
N ILE A 417 -2.56 23.15 -30.84
CA ILE A 417 -2.20 22.72 -32.19
C ILE A 417 -0.78 23.21 -32.44
N ALA A 418 0.11 22.29 -32.79
CA ALA A 418 1.45 22.59 -33.26
C ALA A 418 1.64 22.00 -34.66
N GLY A 419 2.45 22.65 -35.47
CA GLY A 419 2.71 22.26 -36.85
C GLY A 419 4.19 22.13 -37.13
N TYR A 420 4.55 21.22 -38.02
CA TYR A 420 5.92 21.08 -38.49
C TYR A 420 5.93 20.58 -39.93
N ASN A 421 7.01 20.90 -40.67
CA ASN A 421 7.21 20.44 -42.03
C ASN A 421 8.69 20.10 -42.27
N SER A 422 9.17 20.12 -43.52
CA SER A 422 10.57 19.81 -43.84
C SER A 422 11.58 20.91 -43.49
N THR A 423 11.11 22.09 -43.06
CA THR A 423 11.96 23.28 -42.87
C THR A 423 11.71 24.04 -41.57
N TRP A 424 10.53 23.90 -40.96
CA TRP A 424 10.16 24.63 -39.75
C TRP A 424 9.23 23.81 -38.84
N SER A 425 9.17 24.23 -37.58
CA SER A 425 8.16 23.82 -36.60
C SER A 425 7.72 25.02 -35.76
N ASP A 426 6.45 25.04 -35.33
CA ASP A 426 5.92 26.08 -34.44
C ASP A 426 4.66 25.65 -33.67
N VAL A 427 4.37 26.34 -32.56
CA VAL A 427 3.10 26.25 -31.84
C VAL A 427 2.11 27.22 -32.48
N LEU A 428 1.09 26.65 -33.13
CA LEU A 428 0.19 27.40 -34.00
C LEU A 428 -1.00 28.01 -33.26
N TYR A 429 -1.58 27.26 -32.32
CA TYR A 429 -2.76 27.71 -31.58
C TYR A 429 -2.83 27.08 -30.19
N VAL A 430 -3.24 27.86 -29.20
CA VAL A 430 -3.48 27.39 -27.83
C VAL A 430 -4.85 27.86 -27.39
N SER A 431 -5.71 26.93 -26.97
CA SER A 431 -7.07 27.23 -26.50
C SER A 431 -7.30 26.66 -25.11
N PRO A 432 -7.94 27.40 -24.19
CA PRO A 432 -8.49 26.80 -22.98
C PRO A 432 -9.49 25.71 -23.36
N SER A 433 -9.46 24.58 -22.65
CA SER A 433 -10.39 23.47 -22.88
C SER A 433 -11.84 23.91 -22.76
N ARG A 434 -12.18 24.85 -21.87
CA ARG A 434 -13.56 25.35 -21.70
C ARG A 434 -14.10 26.19 -22.87
N ASP A 435 -13.23 26.66 -23.76
CA ASP A 435 -13.61 27.42 -24.95
C ASP A 435 -12.78 26.94 -26.15
N PRO A 436 -13.17 25.81 -26.78
CA PRO A 436 -12.44 25.24 -27.90
C PRO A 436 -12.87 25.84 -29.26
N SER A 437 -13.77 26.82 -29.30
CA SER A 437 -14.36 27.34 -30.54
C SER A 437 -13.29 27.83 -31.53
N GLY A 438 -12.38 28.70 -31.06
CA GLY A 438 -11.29 29.20 -31.89
C GLY A 438 -10.26 28.13 -32.30
N LEU A 439 -10.06 27.08 -31.50
CA LEU A 439 -9.23 25.94 -31.87
C LEU A 439 -9.83 25.17 -33.06
N ILE A 440 -11.14 24.93 -33.00
CA ILE A 440 -11.88 24.21 -34.05
C ILE A 440 -11.87 25.02 -35.34
N ASP A 441 -12.10 26.34 -35.26
CA ASP A 441 -12.02 27.24 -36.41
C ASP A 441 -10.61 27.29 -37.02
N TYR A 442 -9.58 27.30 -36.17
CA TYR A 442 -8.20 27.23 -36.63
C TYR A 442 -7.89 25.92 -37.38
N MET A 443 -8.31 24.78 -36.82
CA MET A 443 -8.14 23.48 -37.47
C MET A 443 -8.88 23.39 -38.82
N ASN A 444 -10.11 23.94 -38.89
CA ASN A 444 -10.90 24.00 -40.12
C ASN A 444 -10.18 24.79 -41.22
N ASN A 445 -9.58 25.93 -40.88
CA ASN A 445 -8.81 26.73 -41.81
C ASN A 445 -7.52 26.02 -42.24
N LEU A 446 -6.82 25.39 -41.29
CA LEU A 446 -5.58 24.66 -41.55
C LEU A 446 -5.80 23.49 -42.52
N ALA A 447 -6.88 22.71 -42.32
CA ALA A 447 -7.21 21.56 -43.16
C ALA A 447 -7.60 21.91 -44.60
N GLN A 448 -7.94 23.18 -44.89
CA GLN A 448 -8.25 23.66 -46.23
C GLN A 448 -7.02 24.21 -46.96
N GLN A 449 -5.90 24.43 -46.26
CA GLN A 449 -4.67 24.91 -46.85
C GLN A 449 -3.94 23.76 -47.55
N VAL A 450 -3.81 23.84 -48.87
CA VAL A 450 -3.03 22.88 -49.66
C VAL A 450 -1.53 23.13 -49.42
N PRO A 451 -0.79 22.20 -48.80
CA PRO A 451 0.62 22.40 -48.51
C PRO A 451 1.44 22.41 -49.79
N THR A 452 2.37 23.35 -49.89
CA THR A 452 3.33 23.44 -51.00
C THR A 452 4.63 22.70 -50.72
N ASP A 453 4.86 22.30 -49.46
CA ASP A 453 6.05 21.56 -49.04
C ASP A 453 5.96 20.09 -49.45
N THR A 454 6.86 19.67 -50.33
CA THR A 454 6.98 18.30 -50.84
C THR A 454 8.14 17.52 -50.23
N GLY A 455 8.79 18.08 -49.20
CA GLY A 455 9.92 17.47 -48.51
C GLY A 455 9.56 16.11 -47.93
N CYS A 456 10.52 15.18 -48.05
CA CYS A 456 10.37 13.79 -47.61
C CYS A 456 11.11 13.46 -46.32
N MET A 457 11.66 14.47 -45.65
CA MET A 457 12.26 14.38 -44.32
C MET A 457 11.76 15.58 -43.52
N VAL A 458 11.25 15.37 -42.30
CA VAL A 458 10.56 16.42 -41.53
C VAL A 458 11.21 16.67 -40.16
N GLU A 459 10.97 17.87 -39.61
CA GLU A 459 11.61 18.39 -38.40
C GLU A 459 10.78 18.14 -37.13
N LEU A 460 10.27 16.92 -36.92
CA LEU A 460 9.46 16.58 -35.73
C LEU A 460 10.20 16.85 -34.42
N TRP A 461 11.48 16.51 -34.35
CA TRP A 461 12.25 16.64 -33.11
C TRP A 461 12.38 18.10 -32.66
N GLN A 462 12.45 19.03 -33.61
CA GLN A 462 12.43 20.46 -33.30
C GLN A 462 11.06 20.89 -32.76
N ALA A 463 9.98 20.33 -33.30
CA ALA A 463 8.63 20.62 -32.82
C ALA A 463 8.42 20.12 -31.39
N VAL A 464 8.92 18.94 -31.05
CA VAL A 464 8.86 18.40 -29.68
C VAL A 464 9.69 19.26 -28.71
N ASP A 465 10.88 19.71 -29.11
CA ASP A 465 11.68 20.65 -28.30
C ASP A 465 10.96 21.97 -28.05
N GLN A 466 10.31 22.55 -29.06
CA GLN A 466 9.56 23.79 -28.89
C GLN A 466 8.35 23.60 -27.97
N LEU A 467 7.62 22.48 -28.12
CA LEU A 467 6.49 22.13 -27.29
C LEU A 467 6.86 22.00 -25.82
N SER A 468 8.06 21.49 -25.51
CA SER A 468 8.59 21.38 -24.14
C SER A 468 8.48 22.67 -23.32
N ARG A 469 8.55 23.81 -24.00
CA ARG A 469 8.58 25.14 -23.40
C ARG A 469 7.18 25.67 -23.07
N VAL A 470 6.14 24.99 -23.56
CA VAL A 470 4.75 25.44 -23.50
C VAL A 470 3.86 24.47 -22.72
N VAL A 471 4.13 23.17 -22.82
CA VAL A 471 3.31 22.11 -22.23
C VAL A 471 3.51 21.95 -20.73
N ARG A 472 2.47 21.50 -20.04
CA ARG A 472 2.53 21.17 -18.61
C ARG A 472 3.05 19.75 -18.38
N LEU A 473 3.52 19.52 -17.14
CA LEU A 473 3.84 18.18 -16.64
C LEU A 473 2.62 17.24 -16.79
N GLY A 474 2.84 16.04 -17.32
CA GLY A 474 1.80 15.02 -17.51
C GLY A 474 0.97 15.14 -18.80
N SER A 475 1.31 16.06 -19.70
CA SER A 475 0.53 16.35 -20.92
C SER A 475 0.55 15.22 -21.95
N TYR A 476 -0.46 15.20 -22.80
CA TYR A 476 -0.61 14.24 -23.89
C TYR A 476 -0.14 14.87 -25.21
N LEU A 477 0.64 14.12 -25.98
CA LEU A 477 1.19 14.51 -27.27
C LEU A 477 0.68 13.53 -28.34
N GLU A 478 -0.24 13.98 -29.17
CA GLU A 478 -0.82 13.22 -30.28
C GLU A 478 -0.14 13.67 -31.58
N ILE A 479 0.80 12.87 -32.07
CA ILE A 479 1.65 13.16 -33.24
C ILE A 479 0.98 12.60 -34.49
N PHE A 480 0.81 13.41 -35.53
CA PHE A 480 0.27 13.00 -36.83
C PHE A 480 1.35 13.15 -37.88
N VAL A 481 1.80 12.01 -38.41
CA VAL A 481 2.99 11.92 -39.25
C VAL A 481 2.75 11.02 -40.47
N ALA A 482 3.32 11.40 -41.60
CA ALA A 482 3.39 10.61 -42.82
C ALA A 482 4.82 10.41 -43.32
N SER A 483 5.70 11.39 -43.14
CA SER A 483 7.07 11.37 -43.65
C SER A 483 8.10 10.95 -42.59
N PRO A 484 9.22 10.33 -42.98
CA PRO A 484 10.28 9.98 -42.03
C PRO A 484 10.96 11.22 -41.43
N GLN A 485 11.56 11.04 -40.25
CA GLN A 485 12.13 12.13 -39.47
C GLN A 485 13.57 12.43 -39.85
N ASN A 486 13.98 13.71 -39.78
CA ASN A 486 15.38 14.07 -39.94
C ASN A 486 16.23 13.50 -38.79
N GLN A 487 16.96 12.42 -39.06
CA GLN A 487 17.82 11.73 -38.08
C GLN A 487 19.29 12.21 -38.12
N THR A 488 19.64 13.16 -39.01
CA THR A 488 21.03 13.63 -39.13
C THR A 488 21.50 14.42 -37.91
N MET A 489 20.55 14.97 -37.13
CA MET A 489 20.78 15.72 -35.92
C MET A 489 20.49 14.83 -34.70
N PHE A 490 21.42 13.92 -34.39
CA PHE A 490 21.28 12.93 -33.30
C PHE A 490 20.85 13.57 -31.97
N ASP A 491 21.40 14.73 -31.63
CA ASP A 491 21.09 15.45 -30.38
C ASP A 491 19.62 15.84 -30.22
N ASN A 492 18.89 16.07 -31.32
CA ASN A 492 17.49 16.50 -31.27
C ASN A 492 16.56 15.38 -30.76
N PHE A 493 16.84 14.13 -31.10
CA PHE A 493 16.09 12.99 -30.58
C PHE A 493 16.30 12.82 -29.06
N TYR A 494 17.56 12.85 -28.59
CA TYR A 494 17.84 12.74 -27.16
C TYR A 494 17.23 13.90 -26.37
N THR A 495 17.26 15.10 -26.93
CA THR A 495 16.62 16.26 -26.30
C THR A 495 15.11 16.07 -26.19
N ALA A 496 14.45 15.60 -27.26
CA ALA A 496 13.02 15.27 -27.25
C ALA A 496 12.69 14.14 -26.26
N TYR A 497 13.53 13.10 -26.20
CA TYR A 497 13.40 11.97 -25.30
C TYR A 497 13.56 12.37 -23.81
N GLU A 498 14.60 13.13 -23.49
CA GLU A 498 14.82 13.62 -22.13
C GLU A 498 13.74 14.62 -21.71
N THR A 499 13.27 15.45 -22.64
CA THR A 499 12.14 16.35 -22.42
C THR A 499 10.88 15.59 -22.07
N GLU A 500 10.53 14.59 -22.86
CA GLU A 500 9.33 13.77 -22.66
C GLU A 500 9.33 13.15 -21.26
N ARG A 501 10.48 12.61 -20.83
CA ARG A 501 10.66 12.03 -19.49
C ARG A 501 10.65 13.08 -18.38
N ALA A 502 11.32 14.22 -18.58
CA ALA A 502 11.39 15.30 -17.61
C ALA A 502 10.01 15.94 -17.34
N PHE A 503 9.18 16.03 -18.38
CA PHE A 503 7.82 16.55 -18.31
C PHE A 503 6.75 15.46 -18.13
N ASN A 504 7.13 14.18 -18.07
CA ASN A 504 6.21 13.04 -17.96
C ASN A 504 5.11 13.07 -19.05
N ILE A 505 5.50 13.43 -20.27
CA ILE A 505 4.60 13.53 -21.43
C ILE A 505 4.25 12.13 -21.91
N ARG A 506 2.99 11.91 -22.28
CA ARG A 506 2.55 10.67 -22.94
C ARG A 506 2.40 10.93 -24.43
N ALA A 507 3.23 10.29 -25.26
CA ALA A 507 3.27 10.51 -26.69
C ALA A 507 2.67 9.33 -27.45
N ASN A 508 1.65 9.60 -28.25
CA ASN A 508 1.06 8.68 -29.21
C ASN A 508 1.32 9.21 -30.61
N ALA A 509 1.57 8.32 -31.57
CA ALA A 509 1.82 8.75 -32.95
C ALA A 509 0.90 8.04 -33.92
N PHE A 510 0.15 8.77 -34.73
CA PHE A 510 -0.64 8.25 -35.84
C PHE A 510 0.22 8.33 -37.11
N VAL A 511 0.73 7.18 -37.53
CA VAL A 511 1.63 7.04 -38.68
C VAL A 511 0.81 6.65 -39.89
N ASN A 512 0.86 7.48 -40.93
CA ASN A 512 0.14 7.24 -42.17
C ASN A 512 0.75 6.05 -42.94
N ILE A 513 -0.07 5.02 -43.19
CA ILE A 513 0.28 3.89 -44.06
C ILE A 513 -0.67 3.85 -45.25
N LEU A 514 -0.09 3.84 -46.45
CA LEU A 514 -0.82 3.70 -47.70
C LEU A 514 -0.78 2.24 -48.17
N GLY A 515 -1.67 1.85 -49.08
CA GLY A 515 -1.70 0.49 -49.65
C GLY A 515 -0.41 0.02 -50.36
N GLN A 516 0.59 0.90 -50.54
CA GLN A 516 1.92 0.60 -51.09
C GLN A 516 3.07 0.74 -50.06
N GLY A 517 2.77 0.96 -48.77
CA GLY A 517 3.76 1.21 -47.71
C GLY A 517 3.72 2.64 -47.18
N TYR A 518 4.82 3.08 -46.55
CA TYR A 518 4.95 4.43 -46.02
C TYR A 518 5.14 5.47 -47.13
N ALA A 519 4.83 6.74 -46.85
CA ALA A 519 5.15 7.83 -47.76
C ALA A 519 6.66 7.94 -47.98
N CYS A 520 7.06 8.59 -49.08
CA CYS A 520 8.47 8.86 -49.39
C CYS A 520 9.37 7.61 -49.55
N GLY A 521 8.79 6.42 -49.77
CA GLY A 521 9.55 5.18 -49.87
C GLY A 521 10.20 4.76 -48.54
N ALA A 522 9.69 5.27 -47.41
CA ALA A 522 10.17 4.94 -46.09
C ALA A 522 9.86 3.48 -45.71
N THR A 523 10.61 3.00 -44.72
CA THR A 523 10.48 1.67 -44.13
C THR A 523 10.21 1.79 -42.63
N ASP A 524 9.85 0.69 -41.97
CA ASP A 524 9.69 0.67 -40.50
C ASP A 524 10.94 1.19 -39.78
N ALA A 525 12.13 0.95 -40.35
CA ALA A 525 13.40 1.38 -39.76
C ALA A 525 13.52 2.91 -39.65
N ASP A 526 12.89 3.65 -40.56
CA ASP A 526 12.92 5.12 -40.56
C ASP A 526 12.08 5.73 -39.42
N PHE A 527 11.17 4.94 -38.85
CA PHE A 527 10.31 5.32 -37.72
C PHE A 527 10.78 4.73 -36.38
N ASN A 528 11.88 3.99 -36.32
CA ASN A 528 12.38 3.37 -35.09
C ASN A 528 12.57 4.36 -33.92
N TYR A 529 13.06 5.57 -34.18
CA TYR A 529 13.21 6.59 -33.13
C TYR A 529 11.87 7.15 -32.66
N LEU A 530 10.92 7.34 -33.57
CA LEU A 530 9.54 7.68 -33.19
C LEU A 530 8.94 6.58 -32.31
N PHE A 531 9.19 5.32 -32.68
CA PHE A 531 8.72 4.17 -31.91
C PHE A 531 9.35 4.10 -30.53
N ALA A 532 10.65 4.40 -30.44
CA ALA A 532 11.35 4.50 -29.16
C ALA A 532 10.77 5.60 -28.28
N LEU A 533 10.44 6.78 -28.84
CA LEU A 533 9.82 7.90 -28.11
C LEU A 533 8.44 7.53 -27.55
N THR A 534 7.53 7.04 -28.41
CA THR A 534 6.18 6.73 -27.92
C THR A 534 6.22 5.60 -26.88
N SER A 535 7.07 4.58 -27.09
CA SER A 535 7.17 3.45 -26.15
C SER A 535 7.83 3.82 -24.82
N SER A 536 8.76 4.78 -24.77
CA SER A 536 9.26 5.31 -23.49
C SER A 536 8.20 6.03 -22.68
N SER A 537 7.25 6.65 -23.37
CA SER A 537 6.16 7.42 -22.78
C SER A 537 4.94 6.59 -22.34
N THR A 538 5.01 5.26 -22.45
CA THR A 538 3.86 4.33 -22.34
C THR A 538 2.74 4.57 -23.36
N GLY A 539 3.00 5.34 -24.42
CA GLY A 539 2.13 5.53 -25.57
C GLY A 539 2.38 4.53 -26.69
N TYR A 540 1.62 4.66 -27.77
CA TYR A 540 1.62 3.72 -28.89
C TYR A 540 1.82 4.41 -30.24
N ASN A 541 2.39 3.66 -31.18
CA ASN A 541 2.35 4.04 -32.59
C ASN A 541 1.15 3.39 -33.24
N TYR A 542 0.44 4.23 -33.97
CA TYR A 542 -0.79 3.97 -34.64
C TYR A 542 -0.61 3.96 -36.15
N PRO A 543 -0.18 2.82 -36.76
CA PRO A 543 -0.21 2.67 -38.21
C PRO A 543 -1.66 2.71 -38.68
N VAL A 544 -2.05 3.75 -39.38
CA VAL A 544 -3.44 3.97 -39.80
C VAL A 544 -3.50 4.49 -41.22
N HIS A 545 -4.43 3.94 -42.01
CA HIS A 545 -4.77 4.53 -43.28
C HIS A 545 -5.53 5.87 -43.07
N PRO A 546 -5.30 6.93 -43.88
CA PRO A 546 -5.91 8.24 -43.63
C PRO A 546 -7.44 8.25 -43.60
N LEU A 547 -8.06 7.36 -44.38
CA LEU A 547 -9.53 7.21 -44.43
C LEU A 547 -10.11 6.69 -43.11
N ASP A 548 -9.34 5.90 -42.36
CA ASP A 548 -9.77 5.28 -41.10
C ASP A 548 -9.39 6.14 -39.89
N LEU A 549 -8.59 7.18 -40.09
CA LEU A 549 -8.11 8.07 -39.03
C LEU A 549 -9.25 8.66 -38.21
N ALA A 550 -10.27 9.21 -38.88
CA ALA A 550 -11.41 9.87 -38.25
C ALA A 550 -12.13 8.96 -37.22
N ASN A 551 -12.36 7.70 -37.59
CA ASN A 551 -12.98 6.69 -36.71
C ASN A 551 -12.03 6.25 -35.59
N THR A 552 -10.73 6.21 -35.89
CA THR A 552 -9.70 5.76 -34.97
C THR A 552 -9.47 6.77 -33.85
N VAL A 553 -9.23 8.05 -34.18
CA VAL A 553 -8.90 9.10 -33.21
C VAL A 553 -10.07 9.42 -32.27
N THR A 554 -11.30 9.46 -32.79
CA THR A 554 -12.51 9.73 -32.00
C THR A 554 -12.78 8.66 -30.94
N ARG A 555 -12.31 7.43 -31.16
CA ARG A 555 -12.45 6.35 -30.19
C ARG A 555 -11.25 6.25 -29.27
N LEU A 556 -10.03 6.38 -29.79
CA LEU A 556 -8.81 6.11 -29.05
C LEU A 556 -8.33 7.24 -28.15
N ILE A 557 -8.48 8.49 -28.56
CA ILE A 557 -7.96 9.60 -27.75
C ILE A 557 -8.78 9.79 -26.48
N PRO A 558 -10.13 9.81 -26.50
CA PRO A 558 -10.92 9.98 -25.26
C PRO A 558 -10.66 8.88 -24.22
N ILE A 559 -10.44 7.64 -24.66
CA ILE A 559 -10.23 6.49 -23.76
C ILE A 559 -8.81 6.46 -23.13
N GLN A 560 -7.96 7.43 -23.43
CA GLN A 560 -6.67 7.62 -22.74
C GLN A 560 -6.83 8.17 -21.31
N PHE A 561 -8.02 8.69 -20.97
CA PHE A 561 -8.29 9.15 -19.61
C PHE A 561 -8.25 7.99 -18.61
N SER A 562 -7.44 8.15 -17.57
CA SER A 562 -7.26 7.14 -16.51
C SER A 562 -6.90 5.73 -17.03
N SER A 563 -6.29 5.64 -18.23
CA SER A 563 -5.83 4.37 -18.79
C SER A 563 -4.38 4.06 -18.38
N GLY A 564 -4.04 2.76 -18.41
CA GLY A 564 -2.71 2.25 -18.15
C GLY A 564 -2.50 0.89 -18.81
N ILE A 565 -1.25 0.60 -19.18
CA ILE A 565 -0.88 -0.68 -19.79
C ILE A 565 -0.88 -1.75 -18.69
N VAL A 566 -1.70 -2.79 -18.87
CA VAL A 566 -1.77 -3.94 -17.95
C VAL A 566 -0.77 -5.03 -18.36
N TYR A 567 -0.63 -5.27 -19.67
CA TYR A 567 0.25 -6.29 -20.21
C TYR A 567 0.61 -5.99 -21.67
N SER A 568 1.83 -6.33 -22.08
CA SER A 568 2.29 -6.24 -23.46
C SER A 568 3.17 -7.45 -23.78
N LYS A 569 3.02 -8.01 -24.99
CA LYS A 569 3.82 -9.15 -25.48
C LYS A 569 4.04 -9.02 -26.97
N PHE A 570 5.26 -9.33 -27.38
CA PHE A 570 5.69 -9.36 -28.76
C PHE A 570 6.18 -10.75 -29.12
N GLN A 571 5.95 -11.18 -30.37
CA GLN A 571 6.42 -12.46 -30.89
C GLN A 571 6.60 -12.34 -32.40
N ASP A 572 7.75 -12.80 -32.92
CA ASP A 572 8.09 -12.68 -34.34
C ASP A 572 7.23 -13.58 -35.26
N ASN A 573 6.64 -14.66 -34.73
CA ASN A 573 5.89 -15.64 -35.53
C ASN A 573 4.65 -16.16 -34.77
N CYS A 574 3.47 -15.88 -35.31
CA CYS A 574 2.16 -16.22 -34.73
C CYS A 574 1.43 -17.39 -35.44
N MET A 575 2.15 -18.30 -36.11
CA MET A 575 1.53 -19.47 -36.79
C MET A 575 0.85 -20.44 -35.81
N SER A 576 -0.04 -21.32 -36.31
CA SER A 576 -0.92 -22.21 -35.54
C SER A 576 -0.23 -23.13 -34.51
N SER A 577 1.06 -23.40 -34.64
CA SER A 577 1.86 -24.17 -33.66
C SER A 577 2.42 -23.33 -32.50
N HIS A 578 2.26 -22.00 -32.55
CA HIS A 578 2.81 -21.02 -31.61
C HIS A 578 1.80 -19.89 -31.32
N SER A 579 0.55 -20.23 -30.99
CA SER A 579 -0.48 -19.25 -30.64
C SER A 579 -0.08 -18.41 -29.44
N MET A 580 -0.27 -17.10 -29.53
CA MET A 580 0.04 -16.18 -28.45
C MET A 580 -1.05 -16.23 -27.37
N GLU A 581 -0.79 -16.96 -26.30
CA GLU A 581 -1.62 -16.92 -25.09
C GLU A 581 -1.11 -15.86 -24.11
N VAL A 582 -2.05 -15.15 -23.50
CA VAL A 582 -1.81 -14.04 -22.57
C VAL A 582 -2.82 -14.12 -21.43
N TYR A 583 -2.33 -14.07 -20.19
CA TYR A 583 -3.13 -14.03 -18.98
C TYR A 583 -2.74 -12.80 -18.17
N PHE A 584 -3.70 -11.96 -17.82
CA PHE A 584 -3.47 -10.81 -16.96
C PHE A 584 -4.62 -10.63 -15.96
N PRO A 585 -4.32 -10.21 -14.72
CA PRO A 585 -5.35 -9.84 -13.76
C PRO A 585 -6.00 -8.51 -14.16
N ILE A 586 -7.28 -8.37 -13.83
CA ILE A 586 -8.05 -7.13 -14.03
C ILE A 586 -8.41 -6.61 -12.64
N ASP A 587 -8.14 -5.33 -12.39
CA ASP A 587 -8.48 -4.65 -11.14
C ASP A 587 -10.01 -4.62 -10.95
N ALA A 588 -10.49 -4.76 -9.71
CA ALA A 588 -11.90 -4.68 -9.34
C ALA A 588 -12.56 -3.35 -9.80
N TYR A 589 -11.78 -2.27 -9.91
CA TYR A 589 -12.26 -0.95 -10.33
C TYR A 589 -12.19 -0.70 -11.83
N ALA A 590 -11.54 -1.57 -12.61
CA ALA A 590 -11.44 -1.41 -14.07
C ALA A 590 -12.83 -1.45 -14.72
N GLN A 591 -13.15 -0.46 -15.55
CA GLN A 591 -14.44 -0.36 -16.25
C GLN A 591 -14.36 -0.94 -17.66
N THR A 592 -13.22 -0.79 -18.31
CA THR A 592 -12.99 -1.23 -19.69
C THR A 592 -11.60 -1.82 -19.83
N ILE A 593 -11.45 -2.73 -20.79
CA ILE A 593 -10.19 -3.32 -21.20
C ILE A 593 -10.08 -3.11 -22.70
N GLN A 594 -8.93 -2.60 -23.14
CA GLN A 594 -8.61 -2.48 -24.55
C GLN A 594 -7.55 -3.50 -24.91
N LEU A 595 -7.81 -4.26 -25.97
CA LEU A 595 -6.84 -5.16 -26.56
C LEU A 595 -6.39 -4.56 -27.88
N ASN A 596 -5.10 -4.24 -27.93
CA ASN A 596 -4.43 -3.74 -29.11
C ASN A 596 -3.62 -4.91 -29.70
N ALA A 597 -4.05 -5.43 -30.84
CA ALA A 597 -3.45 -6.61 -31.47
C ALA A 597 -3.01 -6.28 -32.89
N ILE A 598 -1.71 -6.40 -33.17
CA ILE A 598 -1.11 -6.17 -34.50
C ILE A 598 -0.69 -7.52 -35.10
N GLY A 599 -1.03 -7.74 -36.38
CA GLY A 599 -0.64 -8.91 -37.15
C GLY A 599 -1.59 -9.22 -38.31
N PHE A 600 -1.04 -9.76 -39.40
CA PHE A 600 -1.80 -10.16 -40.59
C PHE A 600 -2.49 -11.52 -40.39
N ASN A 601 -3.71 -11.68 -40.93
CA ASN A 601 -4.49 -12.93 -40.88
C ASN A 601 -4.61 -13.54 -39.47
N LYS A 602 -4.85 -12.70 -38.46
CA LYS A 602 -4.98 -13.11 -37.06
C LYS A 602 -6.43 -13.30 -36.63
N THR A 603 -6.62 -14.07 -35.57
CA THR A 603 -7.90 -14.20 -34.87
C THR A 603 -7.67 -13.98 -33.38
N VAL A 604 -8.32 -12.98 -32.80
CA VAL A 604 -8.29 -12.73 -31.35
C VAL A 604 -9.48 -13.43 -30.71
N THR A 605 -9.22 -14.27 -29.70
CA THR A 605 -10.27 -14.90 -28.88
C THR A 605 -10.05 -14.54 -27.41
N ILE A 606 -11.11 -14.11 -26.75
CA ILE A 606 -11.08 -13.67 -25.35
C ILE A 606 -11.82 -14.71 -24.50
N TYR A 607 -11.26 -15.05 -23.34
CA TYR A 607 -11.86 -15.97 -22.38
C TYR A 607 -12.04 -15.28 -21.03
N ASP A 608 -13.11 -15.62 -20.31
CA ASP A 608 -13.29 -15.17 -18.92
C ASP A 608 -12.43 -15.99 -17.94
N GLY A 609 -12.40 -15.59 -16.67
CA GLY A 609 -11.65 -16.30 -15.62
C GLY A 609 -12.13 -17.73 -15.33
N ASN A 610 -13.28 -18.13 -15.88
CA ASN A 610 -13.82 -19.49 -15.80
C ASN A 610 -13.51 -20.32 -17.07
N GLY A 611 -12.78 -19.75 -18.04
CA GLY A 611 -12.45 -20.39 -19.30
C GLY A 611 -13.56 -20.38 -20.35
N ASN A 612 -14.65 -19.63 -20.13
CA ASN A 612 -15.70 -19.49 -21.13
C ASN A 612 -15.28 -18.49 -22.19
N LYS A 613 -15.49 -18.83 -23.47
CA LYS A 613 -15.25 -17.93 -24.58
C LYS A 613 -16.20 -16.73 -24.50
N TYR A 614 -15.64 -15.53 -24.54
CA TYR A 614 -16.39 -14.30 -24.68
C TYR A 614 -16.87 -14.20 -26.15
N LEU A 615 -18.16 -14.44 -26.39
CA LEU A 615 -18.75 -14.44 -27.74
C LEU A 615 -19.29 -13.06 -28.11
N PRO A 616 -18.90 -12.46 -29.25
CA PRO A 616 -19.57 -11.28 -29.79
C PRO A 616 -20.94 -11.70 -30.31
N GLY A 617 -21.97 -11.62 -29.46
CA GLY A 617 -23.33 -12.00 -29.83
C GLY A 617 -24.29 -12.31 -28.68
N ASN A 618 -23.81 -12.53 -27.45
CA ASN A 618 -24.70 -12.68 -26.29
C ASN A 618 -24.70 -11.39 -25.45
N GLU A 619 -25.73 -10.56 -25.70
CA GLU A 619 -26.23 -9.39 -24.96
C GLU A 619 -25.27 -8.25 -24.54
N GLN A 620 -23.95 -8.37 -24.68
CA GLN A 620 -23.00 -7.24 -24.67
C GLN A 620 -21.79 -7.57 -25.58
N PRO A 621 -21.61 -6.92 -26.74
CA PRO A 621 -20.54 -7.25 -27.69
C PRO A 621 -19.19 -6.71 -27.21
N SER A 622 -18.10 -7.46 -27.42
CA SER A 622 -16.78 -6.84 -27.57
C SER A 622 -16.88 -5.88 -28.76
N MET A 623 -16.62 -4.60 -28.52
CA MET A 623 -16.71 -3.59 -29.58
C MET A 623 -15.38 -3.61 -30.35
N VAL A 624 -15.44 -3.89 -31.64
CA VAL A 624 -14.31 -3.63 -32.53
C VAL A 624 -14.21 -2.11 -32.66
N ILE A 625 -13.21 -1.52 -32.00
CA ILE A 625 -12.90 -0.10 -32.08
C ILE A 625 -12.35 0.20 -33.47
N LEU A 626 -11.39 -0.61 -33.93
CA LEU A 626 -10.73 -0.53 -35.22
C LEU A 626 -10.45 -1.96 -35.72
N SER A 627 -10.65 -2.19 -37.01
CA SER A 627 -10.11 -3.35 -37.72
C SER A 627 -9.65 -2.88 -39.09
N ASP A 628 -8.34 -2.80 -39.26
CA ASP A 628 -7.69 -2.37 -40.49
C ASP A 628 -6.95 -3.58 -41.12
N PRO A 629 -7.50 -4.17 -42.19
CA PRO A 629 -6.89 -5.31 -42.85
C PRO A 629 -5.61 -4.94 -43.64
N ILE A 630 -5.38 -3.66 -43.95
CA ILE A 630 -4.21 -3.19 -44.70
C ILE A 630 -2.99 -3.15 -43.77
N THR A 631 -3.14 -2.60 -42.56
CA THR A 631 -2.07 -2.55 -41.56
C THR A 631 -2.02 -3.81 -40.69
N GLY A 632 -3.05 -4.66 -40.77
CA GLY A 632 -3.18 -5.85 -39.94
C GLY A 632 -3.48 -5.47 -38.49
N TRP A 633 -4.22 -4.39 -38.25
CA TRP A 633 -4.44 -3.88 -36.91
C TRP A 633 -5.87 -4.07 -36.39
N ASP A 634 -6.02 -4.68 -35.21
CA ASP A 634 -7.30 -4.79 -34.53
C ASP A 634 -7.23 -4.18 -33.12
N ILE A 635 -8.18 -3.30 -32.81
CA ILE A 635 -8.39 -2.76 -31.47
C ILE A 635 -9.77 -3.17 -30.99
N LEU A 636 -9.81 -3.86 -29.86
CA LEU A 636 -11.03 -4.43 -29.28
C LEU A 636 -11.25 -3.82 -27.90
N GLU A 637 -12.48 -3.45 -27.59
CA GLU A 637 -12.89 -3.03 -26.25
C GLU A 637 -13.82 -4.06 -25.61
N VAL A 638 -13.52 -4.39 -24.35
CA VAL A 638 -14.37 -5.19 -23.47
C VAL A 638 -14.80 -4.32 -22.30
N ARG A 639 -16.10 -4.21 -22.08
CA ARG A 639 -16.66 -3.41 -20.98
C ARG A 639 -17.11 -4.30 -19.83
N LYS A 640 -16.94 -3.80 -18.60
CA LYS A 640 -17.45 -4.44 -17.38
C LYS A 640 -18.97 -4.53 -17.45
N ARG A 641 -19.52 -5.68 -17.07
CA ARG A 641 -20.98 -5.85 -16.93
C ARG A 641 -21.45 -4.98 -15.76
N ALA A 642 -22.48 -4.17 -16.01
CA ALA A 642 -23.17 -3.38 -14.98
C ALA A 642 -23.83 -4.27 -13.94
#